data_AF-A0A3Q1C6G7-F1
#
_entry.id   AF-A0A3Q1C6G7-F1
#
_cell.length_a   1.000
_cell.length_b   1.000
_cell.length_c   1.000
_cell.angle_alpha   90.00
_cell.angle_beta   90.00
_cell.angle_gamma   90.00
#
_symmetry.space_group_name_H-M   'P 1'
#
loop_
_entity.id
_entity.type
_entity.pdbx_description
1 polymer ?
#
loop_
_entity_poly.entity_id
_entity_poly.type
_entity_poly.pdbx_seq_one_letter_code
_entity_poly.pdbx_strand_id
1 'polypeptide(L)'
;MMWFLRVSIGLITALCVSAAHSSWEESTVVPVRLDPAAQSESETEPWRTPTAEEKEKEAEMRVYRLDVFGKQLVLQLEPDQTFLAPGFVFHIVGTPESDPTPEPKSGAEPGCFFSGTVNGEEHSAAALNLCHGLRGGFYFRGEEYFIQPLNSSDFLGSEEDVHTVRRRSRAALAEEGSSKCGVNEDEERVPTNLEKEARQRAPNADQTAHHRTRRFVSTPRYMEIMLVADQSMAEFHGAGLKPYLLTIMAVASRLYRHPSIHNSISLAVVKLLVVYEEERGPQVSSNAAMTLRNFCQWQRQHNPPSDRHPEHYDTAVLFTRTDLCGAHSCDTLGMADVGTVCDPDRSCSIIEDDGLQASFTVAHELGHVFNMPHDDAQLCSGVNGAHWGSHMMASTLSNLDQQQPWSPCSALMVTTFLDNGHGQCLLDKPVKPQPLPQPLPGTVYDADHQCRLTFGEDSQHCPDLSTMCTALWCTVTTSNGLLVCQTKNFPWADGTPCGHDSFCLAGQCLTKSQAAKHQTPVNGGWGVWGPWGDCSRTCGGGVQYSFRACDNPLPKNGGKYCEGKRIQYRSCNTETCPDTNGLSFREEQCLAHNDMSAQVSLGSGEGVEWVPKYAGVSPKDRCKLVCRAKGTGYFFVLKSKVADGTPCSPDSTSVCVQGQCVKAGCDRVIGSNRRFDKCNICGGDGSTCKKVSGSLERARPGYQDVVTIPAGATHVDVKQRAPGNGRHDNSYLAVRRQDGNYLLNGDYKLMTMETDIALRGSLLRYSGSSATLERLRSFAPLPEPLTIQVLSVGEAPRPRVKYSYFAPRPNNAASASGNNAGRRPSINAIREVGGAEWTLREWGPCSQTCGGGTQQREVVCLDSQGRPSRDCPEELRPLASQSCASQSCPSWLLGEWSVCSKTCGRGFRKRQLRCIGHDGRTLTHDSCDPKDRPRPLLELCNQSAC
;
A
#
# COMPACT_ATOMS: atom_id res chain seq x y z
N MET A 1 -73.26 9.89 51.49
CA MET A 1 -74.14 10.52 50.46
C MET A 1 -74.42 11.96 50.94
N MET A 2 -75.29 12.73 50.30
CA MET A 2 -76.21 13.58 51.07
C MET A 2 -77.53 12.81 51.01
N TRP A 3 -77.72 11.77 51.80
CA TRP A 3 -77.40 11.53 53.22
C TRP A 3 -75.95 11.24 53.71
N PHE A 4 -75.45 12.04 54.68
CA PHE A 4 -74.39 11.71 55.66
C PHE A 4 -72.95 11.42 55.15
N LEU A 5 -71.86 11.87 55.82
CA LEU A 5 -71.69 12.95 56.83
C LEU A 5 -70.17 13.28 57.00
N ARG A 6 -69.87 14.46 57.59
CA ARG A 6 -68.69 14.84 58.43
C ARG A 6 -67.32 14.15 58.24
N VAL A 7 -66.31 15.00 58.09
CA VAL A 7 -65.19 15.19 59.06
C VAL A 7 -64.89 14.00 60.00
N SER A 8 -63.70 13.42 59.82
CA SER A 8 -62.94 12.74 60.88
C SER A 8 -61.49 13.20 60.84
N ILE A 9 -61.16 14.19 61.68
CA ILE A 9 -59.79 14.58 62.02
C ILE A 9 -59.35 13.72 63.23
N GLY A 10 -58.12 13.20 63.21
CA GLY A 10 -57.58 12.32 64.26
C GLY A 10 -56.29 11.63 63.82
N LEU A 11 -55.21 12.37 63.52
CA LEU A 11 -54.12 12.76 64.44
C LEU A 11 -53.18 11.62 64.86
N ILE A 12 -51.88 11.80 64.53
CA ILE A 12 -50.68 11.22 65.20
C ILE A 12 -50.55 9.69 64.99
N THR A 13 -49.44 9.12 64.49
CA THR A 13 -48.02 9.45 64.70
C THR A 13 -47.22 9.79 63.44
N ALA A 14 -46.12 10.52 63.60
CA ALA A 14 -45.14 10.81 62.56
C ALA A 14 -44.08 9.70 62.42
N LEU A 15 -43.49 9.59 61.22
CA LEU A 15 -42.09 9.22 60.99
C LEU A 15 -41.63 9.84 59.65
N CYS A 16 -40.33 9.98 59.45
CA CYS A 16 -39.78 10.97 58.50
C CYS A 16 -39.91 10.58 57.01
N VAL A 17 -40.00 11.61 56.16
CA VAL A 17 -39.61 11.50 54.75
C VAL A 17 -38.08 11.41 54.68
N SER A 18 -37.56 10.44 53.94
CA SER A 18 -36.14 10.36 53.57
C SER A 18 -36.02 9.87 52.13
N ALA A 19 -35.98 10.79 51.18
CA ALA A 19 -35.62 10.47 49.79
C ALA A 19 -34.11 10.26 49.71
N ALA A 20 -33.67 9.08 49.29
CA ALA A 20 -32.25 8.74 49.17
C ALA A 20 -31.62 9.40 47.93
N HIS A 21 -31.22 10.67 48.06
CA HIS A 21 -30.27 11.27 47.13
C HIS A 21 -28.87 10.69 47.40
N SER A 22 -28.11 10.42 46.34
CA SER A 22 -26.68 10.11 46.43
C SER A 22 -25.91 11.40 46.75
N SER A 23 -25.79 11.69 48.04
CA SER A 23 -25.23 12.94 48.53
C SER A 23 -23.72 13.04 48.27
N TRP A 24 -23.34 13.96 47.39
CA TRP A 24 -21.99 14.51 47.39
C TRP A 24 -21.76 15.27 48.70
N GLU A 25 -20.63 15.02 49.37
CA GLU A 25 -20.19 15.90 50.45
C GLU A 25 -19.36 17.05 49.88
N GLU A 26 -19.60 18.28 50.33
CA GLU A 26 -18.90 19.48 49.87
C GLU A 26 -18.23 20.19 51.06
N SER A 27 -16.98 20.61 50.88
CA SER A 27 -16.17 21.34 51.87
C SER A 27 -15.36 22.42 51.16
N THR A 28 -15.32 23.63 51.72
CA THR A 28 -14.38 24.66 51.26
C THR A 28 -12.99 24.47 51.88
N VAL A 29 -11.96 24.92 51.18
CA VAL A 29 -10.54 24.87 51.59
C VAL A 29 -9.79 26.08 51.04
N VAL A 30 -8.72 26.51 51.70
CA VAL A 30 -7.72 27.44 51.15
C VAL A 30 -6.43 26.64 50.93
N PRO A 31 -6.02 26.38 49.67
CA PRO A 31 -4.82 25.59 49.39
C PRO A 31 -3.54 26.36 49.72
N VAL A 32 -2.73 25.85 50.64
CA VAL A 32 -1.45 26.48 51.01
C VAL A 32 -0.32 25.89 50.18
N ARG A 33 0.28 26.70 49.30
CA ARG A 33 1.49 26.34 48.54
C ARG A 33 2.68 26.11 49.48
N LEU A 34 3.53 25.12 49.18
CA LEU A 34 4.75 24.79 49.92
C LEU A 34 5.98 24.85 49.01
N ASP A 35 7.08 25.39 49.51
CA ASP A 35 8.37 25.37 48.82
C ASP A 35 9.05 24.00 48.94
N PRO A 36 9.46 23.34 47.83
CA PRO A 36 10.11 22.02 47.88
C PRO A 36 11.37 21.99 48.75
N ALA A 37 12.16 23.08 48.73
CA ALA A 37 13.41 23.18 49.50
C ALA A 37 13.19 23.10 51.02
N ALA A 38 12.06 23.61 51.53
CA ALA A 38 11.80 23.74 52.97
C ALA A 38 11.52 22.41 53.69
N GLN A 39 11.27 21.32 52.95
CA GLN A 39 11.07 19.99 53.53
C GLN A 39 12.37 19.18 53.69
N SER A 40 13.53 19.73 53.28
CA SER A 40 14.81 19.00 53.24
C SER A 40 15.71 19.13 54.49
N GLU A 41 15.33 19.92 55.50
CA GLU A 41 16.12 20.10 56.73
C GLU A 41 16.05 18.91 57.72
N SER A 42 15.32 17.84 57.36
CA SER A 42 15.24 16.59 58.15
C SER A 42 16.09 15.49 57.51
N GLU A 43 17.25 15.21 58.13
CA GLU A 43 18.15 14.07 57.84
C GLU A 43 18.81 14.06 56.44
N THR A 44 19.76 14.97 56.21
CA THR A 44 20.70 14.89 55.07
C THR A 44 22.08 14.34 55.47
N GLU A 45 22.42 13.16 54.95
CA GLU A 45 23.81 12.72 54.81
C GLU A 45 24.58 13.70 53.90
N PRO A 46 25.80 14.12 54.25
CA PRO A 46 26.60 14.97 53.37
C PRO A 46 27.08 14.21 52.11
N TRP A 47 27.53 14.95 51.10
CA TRP A 47 28.16 14.44 49.86
C TRP A 47 27.25 13.91 48.74
N ARG A 48 26.10 14.57 48.50
CA ARG A 48 25.57 14.70 47.13
C ARG A 48 25.40 16.16 46.73
N THR A 49 25.99 16.54 45.60
CA THR A 49 25.64 17.77 44.87
C THR A 49 24.63 17.38 43.78
N PRO A 50 23.36 17.82 43.82
CA PRO A 50 22.40 17.50 42.78
C PRO A 50 22.85 18.08 41.43
N THR A 51 22.64 17.28 40.39
CA THR A 51 22.96 17.56 38.99
C THR A 51 22.12 18.72 38.44
N ALA A 52 22.48 19.20 37.24
CA ALA A 52 21.69 20.23 36.56
C ALA A 52 20.25 19.78 36.30
N GLU A 53 20.05 18.55 35.82
CA GLU A 53 18.73 17.97 35.55
C GLU A 53 17.90 17.76 36.84
N GLU A 54 18.53 17.37 37.95
CA GLU A 54 17.84 17.25 39.25
C GLU A 54 17.34 18.64 39.74
N LYS A 55 18.16 19.68 39.63
CA LYS A 55 17.77 21.06 40.01
C LYS A 55 16.71 21.67 39.08
N GLU A 56 16.73 21.30 37.81
CA GLU A 56 15.72 21.72 36.83
C GLU A 56 14.37 21.06 37.15
N LYS A 57 14.36 19.77 37.52
CA LYS A 57 13.16 19.07 38.05
C LYS A 57 12.64 19.66 39.36
N GLU A 58 13.50 20.00 40.32
CA GLU A 58 13.11 20.63 41.60
C GLU A 58 12.45 22.01 41.39
N ALA A 59 12.84 22.75 40.35
CA ALA A 59 12.28 24.08 40.04
C ALA A 59 10.87 24.03 39.40
N GLU A 60 10.52 22.94 38.70
CA GLU A 60 9.21 22.79 38.06
C GLU A 60 8.13 22.19 38.97
N MET A 61 8.52 21.42 39.99
CA MET A 61 7.57 20.79 40.93
C MET A 61 6.73 21.80 41.71
N ARG A 62 5.45 21.48 41.96
CA ARG A 62 4.52 22.30 42.76
C ARG A 62 3.93 21.45 43.87
N VAL A 63 3.96 21.96 45.10
CA VAL A 63 3.41 21.27 46.28
C VAL A 63 2.34 22.14 46.93
N TYR A 64 1.17 21.56 47.21
CA TYR A 64 0.05 22.26 47.87
C TYR A 64 -0.49 21.43 49.02
N ARG A 65 -0.90 22.10 50.10
CA ARG A 65 -1.51 21.51 51.29
C ARG A 65 -2.98 21.90 51.38
N LEU A 66 -3.85 20.90 51.47
CA LEU A 66 -5.29 21.02 51.62
C LEU A 66 -5.71 20.52 53.00
N ASP A 67 -6.36 21.37 53.78
CA ASP A 67 -6.99 21.00 55.05
C ASP A 67 -8.50 20.86 54.82
N VAL A 68 -8.96 19.63 54.51
CA VAL A 68 -10.29 19.38 53.91
C VAL A 68 -10.94 18.11 54.49
N PHE A 69 -12.27 18.12 54.70
CA PHE A 69 -13.03 17.03 55.34
C PHE A 69 -12.40 16.50 56.66
N GLY A 70 -11.78 17.40 57.43
CA GLY A 70 -11.09 17.06 58.69
C GLY A 70 -9.76 16.31 58.53
N LYS A 71 -9.18 16.30 57.32
CA LYS A 71 -7.89 15.67 57.01
C LYS A 71 -6.94 16.68 56.36
N GLN A 72 -5.65 16.58 56.68
CA GLN A 72 -4.60 17.28 55.95
C GLN A 72 -4.10 16.38 54.81
N LEU A 73 -4.08 16.91 53.59
CA LEU A 73 -3.64 16.23 52.37
C LEU A 73 -2.61 17.11 51.64
N VAL A 74 -1.51 16.51 51.18
CA VAL A 74 -0.42 17.21 50.47
C VAL A 74 -0.37 16.73 49.03
N LEU A 75 -0.74 17.59 48.09
CA LEU A 75 -0.63 17.37 46.65
C LEU A 75 0.81 17.64 46.22
N GLN A 76 1.51 16.63 45.69
CA GLN A 76 2.83 16.75 45.08
C GLN A 76 2.69 16.59 43.57
N LEU A 77 3.01 17.64 42.79
CA LEU A 77 2.60 17.78 41.39
C LEU A 77 3.79 18.13 40.46
N GLU A 78 3.86 17.48 39.29
CA GLU A 78 4.81 17.76 38.19
C GLU A 78 4.06 17.98 36.84
N PRO A 79 4.62 18.72 35.86
CA PRO A 79 3.91 19.04 34.61
C PRO A 79 3.61 17.83 33.69
N ASP A 80 2.42 17.77 33.08
CA ASP A 80 1.96 16.60 32.29
C ASP A 80 1.31 16.98 30.93
N GLN A 81 1.86 16.45 29.82
CA GLN A 81 1.44 16.71 28.43
C GLN A 81 1.74 15.52 27.49
N THR A 82 1.26 14.31 27.81
CA THR A 82 2.03 13.07 27.54
C THR A 82 1.70 12.22 26.29
N PHE A 83 0.80 12.62 25.38
CA PHE A 83 0.56 11.89 24.11
C PHE A 83 0.30 12.75 22.87
N LEU A 84 0.14 14.06 23.07
CA LEU A 84 -0.20 15.02 22.03
C LEU A 84 1.00 15.23 21.09
N ALA A 85 0.73 15.55 19.83
CA ALA A 85 1.78 16.16 19.00
C ALA A 85 2.20 17.51 19.62
N PRO A 86 3.49 17.86 19.68
CA PRO A 86 3.95 19.17 20.12
C PRO A 86 3.42 20.26 19.16
N GLY A 87 2.48 21.06 19.65
CA GLY A 87 1.67 21.96 18.83
C GLY A 87 0.24 21.50 18.59
N PHE A 88 -0.24 20.44 19.27
CA PHE A 88 -1.63 20.01 19.21
C PHE A 88 -2.59 21.16 19.50
N VAL A 89 -3.57 21.34 18.62
CA VAL A 89 -4.59 22.37 18.76
C VAL A 89 -5.95 21.74 19.02
N PHE A 90 -6.59 22.23 20.09
CA PHE A 90 -8.00 22.01 20.39
C PHE A 90 -8.77 23.25 19.93
N HIS A 91 -9.73 23.09 19.02
CA HIS A 91 -10.63 24.18 18.64
C HIS A 91 -12.09 23.81 18.93
N ILE A 92 -12.82 24.81 19.43
CA ILE A 92 -14.28 24.81 19.52
C ILE A 92 -14.81 25.54 18.29
N VAL A 93 -15.76 24.92 17.58
CA VAL A 93 -16.43 25.48 16.40
C VAL A 93 -17.88 25.81 16.79
N GLY A 94 -18.07 27.02 17.30
CA GLY A 94 -19.37 27.57 17.68
C GLY A 94 -19.42 28.14 19.09
N THR A 95 -20.59 28.62 19.52
CA THR A 95 -20.89 28.98 20.91
C THR A 95 -21.97 28.06 21.51
N PRO A 96 -21.77 27.47 22.71
CA PRO A 96 -22.79 26.67 23.37
C PRO A 96 -23.97 27.53 23.84
N GLU A 97 -25.20 27.00 23.77
CA GLU A 97 -26.44 27.75 24.08
C GLU A 97 -26.75 27.96 25.58
N SER A 98 -25.77 27.80 26.47
CA SER A 98 -25.91 28.13 27.89
C SER A 98 -25.09 29.36 28.27
N ASP A 99 -25.72 30.26 29.03
CA ASP A 99 -25.29 31.65 29.22
C ASP A 99 -23.85 31.74 29.78
N PRO A 100 -22.87 32.26 29.01
CA PRO A 100 -21.47 32.15 29.37
C PRO A 100 -21.11 33.14 30.48
N THR A 101 -20.87 32.61 31.69
CA THR A 101 -19.83 33.22 32.53
C THR A 101 -18.54 33.31 31.71
N PRO A 102 -17.91 34.48 31.58
CA PRO A 102 -16.88 34.69 30.58
C PRO A 102 -15.57 34.02 30.99
N GLU A 103 -15.40 32.73 30.68
CA GLU A 103 -14.09 32.11 30.72
C GLU A 103 -13.15 32.90 29.78
N PRO A 104 -11.99 33.37 30.28
CA PRO A 104 -11.08 34.19 29.49
C PRO A 104 -10.48 33.38 28.34
N LYS A 105 -9.83 34.08 27.40
CA LYS A 105 -9.21 33.49 26.20
C LYS A 105 -7.98 32.63 26.49
N SER A 106 -8.17 31.55 27.24
CA SER A 106 -7.16 30.51 27.48
C SER A 106 -7.03 29.61 26.26
N GLY A 107 -6.35 30.10 25.22
CA GLY A 107 -5.54 29.19 24.42
C GLY A 107 -4.55 28.50 25.37
N ALA A 108 -4.45 27.17 25.33
CA ALA A 108 -3.76 26.41 26.38
C ALA A 108 -2.29 26.84 26.54
N GLU A 109 -1.99 27.62 27.58
CA GLU A 109 -0.62 28.07 27.83
C GLU A 109 0.26 26.87 28.25
N PRO A 110 1.41 26.64 27.61
CA PRO A 110 2.30 25.54 27.97
C PRO A 110 2.82 25.69 29.40
N GLY A 111 2.43 24.75 30.27
CA GLY A 111 2.84 24.72 31.68
C GLY A 111 1.69 24.79 32.70
N CYS A 112 0.43 24.86 32.28
CA CYS A 112 -0.71 24.95 33.20
C CYS A 112 -1.18 23.63 33.85
N PHE A 113 -0.87 22.48 33.25
CA PHE A 113 -1.38 21.17 33.65
C PHE A 113 -0.32 20.35 34.40
N PHE A 114 -0.69 19.86 35.58
CA PHE A 114 0.18 19.06 36.44
C PHE A 114 -0.54 17.78 36.90
N SER A 115 0.21 16.69 37.03
CA SER A 115 -0.24 15.45 37.66
C SER A 115 0.73 15.02 38.77
N GLY A 116 0.34 14.05 39.60
CA GLY A 116 1.18 13.58 40.70
C GLY A 116 0.41 12.83 41.78
N THR A 117 0.82 12.95 43.04
CA THR A 117 0.34 12.13 44.16
C THR A 117 -0.22 12.96 45.33
N VAL A 118 -0.91 12.27 46.25
CA VAL A 118 -1.44 12.78 47.51
C VAL A 118 -0.68 12.12 48.67
N ASN A 119 -0.05 12.93 49.52
CA ASN A 119 0.83 12.51 50.62
C ASN A 119 2.03 11.64 50.21
N GLY A 120 2.41 11.62 48.93
CA GLY A 120 3.46 10.74 48.40
C GLY A 120 3.07 9.25 48.32
N GLU A 121 1.79 8.89 48.49
CA GLU A 121 1.35 7.50 48.43
C GLU A 121 1.25 7.01 46.98
N GLU A 122 1.98 5.95 46.60
CA GLU A 122 1.97 5.33 45.24
C GLU A 122 0.58 4.83 44.76
N HIS A 123 -0.44 4.85 45.62
CA HIS A 123 -1.81 4.44 45.32
C HIS A 123 -2.80 5.62 45.41
N SER A 124 -2.27 6.83 45.30
CA SER A 124 -3.01 8.08 45.18
C SER A 124 -2.64 8.76 43.86
N ALA A 125 -3.53 9.62 43.36
CA ALA A 125 -3.30 10.37 42.13
C ALA A 125 -3.91 11.76 42.23
N ALA A 126 -3.30 12.75 41.59
CA ALA A 126 -3.83 14.09 41.42
C ALA A 126 -3.62 14.54 39.96
N ALA A 127 -4.60 15.25 39.39
CA ALA A 127 -4.55 15.81 38.04
C ALA A 127 -5.26 17.17 38.03
N LEU A 128 -4.48 18.24 37.89
CA LEU A 128 -4.88 19.60 38.25
C LEU A 128 -4.34 20.62 37.23
N ASN A 129 -5.22 21.53 36.80
CA ASN A 129 -4.81 22.80 36.21
C ASN A 129 -4.52 23.79 37.34
N LEU A 130 -3.45 24.58 37.23
CA LEU A 130 -3.03 25.58 38.22
C LEU A 130 -3.14 27.04 37.75
N CYS A 131 -3.34 27.30 36.45
CA CYS A 131 -3.22 28.66 35.90
C CYS A 131 -4.35 29.61 36.29
N HIS A 132 -5.49 29.07 36.75
CA HIS A 132 -6.65 29.83 37.23
C HIS A 132 -7.11 29.26 38.59
N GLY A 133 -6.17 29.04 39.51
CA GLY A 133 -6.40 28.27 40.74
C GLY A 133 -6.41 26.76 40.48
N LEU A 134 -6.51 25.97 41.56
CA LEU A 134 -6.50 24.51 41.55
C LEU A 134 -7.85 23.96 41.03
N ARG A 135 -7.92 23.65 39.74
CA ARG A 135 -9.11 23.04 39.11
C ARG A 135 -8.78 21.63 38.61
N GLY A 136 -9.44 20.61 39.14
CA GLY A 136 -9.26 19.22 38.71
C GLY A 136 -9.69 18.19 39.77
N GLY A 137 -9.09 17.01 39.72
CA GLY A 137 -9.45 15.88 40.59
C GLY A 137 -8.24 15.22 41.25
N PHE A 138 -8.45 14.63 42.42
CA PHE A 138 -7.49 13.76 43.09
C PHE A 138 -8.18 12.59 43.80
N TYR A 139 -7.49 11.47 43.89
CA TYR A 139 -7.95 10.22 44.47
C TYR A 139 -7.05 9.85 45.66
N PHE A 140 -7.67 9.54 46.80
CA PHE A 140 -6.94 9.18 48.02
C PHE A 140 -7.71 8.12 48.82
N ARG A 141 -7.11 6.92 48.92
CA ARG A 141 -7.56 5.79 49.75
C ARG A 141 -9.03 5.39 49.54
N GLY A 142 -9.41 5.13 48.29
CA GLY A 142 -10.76 4.65 47.94
C GLY A 142 -11.75 5.76 47.56
N GLU A 143 -11.43 7.02 47.86
CA GLU A 143 -12.34 8.15 47.74
C GLU A 143 -11.87 9.12 46.64
N GLU A 144 -12.82 9.60 45.83
CA GLU A 144 -12.61 10.61 44.80
C GLU A 144 -12.90 12.02 45.35
N TYR A 145 -12.03 12.98 45.04
CA TYR A 145 -12.13 14.38 45.43
C TYR A 145 -12.00 15.29 44.20
N PHE A 146 -12.94 16.20 44.00
CA PHE A 146 -12.90 17.19 42.92
C PHE A 146 -12.74 18.58 43.49
N ILE A 147 -11.70 19.32 43.09
CA ILE A 147 -11.38 20.67 43.57
C ILE A 147 -11.55 21.71 42.46
N GLN A 148 -12.14 22.86 42.80
CA GLN A 148 -12.32 24.00 41.89
C GLN A 148 -12.32 25.33 42.67
N PRO A 149 -11.92 26.47 42.06
CA PRO A 149 -12.05 27.79 42.66
C PRO A 149 -13.51 28.21 42.90
N LEU A 150 -13.76 29.03 43.92
CA LEU A 150 -15.07 29.57 44.27
C LEU A 150 -15.25 31.02 43.77
N ASN A 151 -15.55 31.18 42.47
CA ASN A 151 -15.98 32.43 41.81
C ASN A 151 -15.32 33.75 42.31
N SER A 152 -14.06 33.96 41.96
CA SER A 152 -13.41 35.28 42.04
C SER A 152 -13.76 36.14 40.81
N SER A 153 -14.76 37.03 40.96
CA SER A 153 -14.98 38.13 40.03
C SER A 153 -14.11 39.34 40.39
N ASP A 154 -13.63 40.05 39.36
CA ASP A 154 -12.68 41.18 39.38
C ASP A 154 -11.18 40.84 39.55
N PHE A 155 -10.34 41.68 38.94
CA PHE A 155 -8.92 41.43 38.67
C PHE A 155 -7.99 42.04 39.74
N LEU A 156 -7.18 41.19 40.40
CA LEU A 156 -5.75 41.36 40.73
C LEU A 156 -5.36 40.31 41.79
N GLY A 157 -4.32 39.50 41.52
CA GLY A 157 -4.14 38.22 42.21
C GLY A 157 -3.41 38.23 43.56
N SER A 158 -3.71 37.20 44.36
CA SER A 158 -2.99 36.74 45.56
C SER A 158 -3.17 35.23 45.69
N GLU A 159 -2.18 34.46 46.17
CA GLU A 159 -2.23 32.98 46.25
C GLU A 159 -3.15 32.42 47.38
N GLU A 160 -4.26 33.10 47.71
CA GLU A 160 -5.17 32.76 48.82
C GLU A 160 -6.64 32.54 48.36
N ASP A 161 -6.86 32.16 47.10
CA ASP A 161 -8.20 31.87 46.58
C ASP A 161 -8.88 30.70 47.31
N VAL A 162 -10.17 30.86 47.64
CA VAL A 162 -10.99 29.81 48.25
C VAL A 162 -11.42 28.80 47.20
N HIS A 163 -11.29 27.52 47.52
CA HIS A 163 -11.65 26.41 46.64
C HIS A 163 -12.75 25.54 47.27
N THR A 164 -13.69 25.08 46.45
CA THR A 164 -14.66 24.05 46.78
C THR A 164 -14.07 22.67 46.48
N VAL A 165 -14.21 21.73 47.42
CA VAL A 165 -13.89 20.30 47.22
C VAL A 165 -15.14 19.44 47.41
N ARG A 166 -15.39 18.52 46.48
CA ARG A 166 -16.52 17.57 46.49
C ARG A 166 -16.07 16.11 46.56
N ARG A 167 -16.79 15.25 47.29
CA ARG A 167 -16.49 13.81 47.50
C ARG A 167 -17.70 12.90 47.25
N ARG A 168 -17.48 11.68 46.73
CA ARG A 168 -18.54 10.71 46.32
C ARG A 168 -18.27 9.25 46.75
N SER A 169 -19.33 8.48 46.96
CA SER A 169 -19.36 7.01 47.14
C SER A 169 -20.45 6.32 46.25
N ARG A 170 -20.49 4.97 46.16
CA ARG A 170 -21.01 4.15 45.01
C ARG A 170 -22.34 3.36 45.22
N ALA A 171 -23.23 3.26 44.19
CA ALA A 171 -24.29 2.20 43.96
C ALA A 171 -25.17 2.23 42.62
N ALA A 172 -25.24 1.12 41.83
CA ALA A 172 -26.39 0.36 41.14
C ALA A 172 -27.29 0.71 39.84
N LEU A 173 -27.21 -0.10 38.71
CA LEU A 173 -28.15 -0.60 37.56
C LEU A 173 -28.80 0.31 36.38
N ALA A 174 -29.01 0.05 35.02
CA ALA A 174 -28.84 -1.05 33.95
C ALA A 174 -29.58 -0.90 32.45
N GLU A 175 -29.42 -1.36 31.10
CA GLU A 175 -28.56 -2.03 29.92
C GLU A 175 -28.79 -1.28 28.50
N GLU A 176 -28.90 -1.73 27.16
CA GLU A 176 -29.00 -3.02 26.29
C GLU A 176 -28.47 -2.96 24.77
N GLY A 177 -27.88 -4.06 24.17
CA GLY A 177 -27.98 -4.49 22.71
C GLY A 177 -26.86 -4.23 21.61
N SER A 178 -26.63 -5.13 20.60
CA SER A 178 -25.46 -5.21 19.63
C SER A 178 -25.65 -4.91 18.09
N SER A 179 -24.56 -4.63 17.32
CA SER A 179 -24.52 -4.05 15.92
C SER A 179 -23.39 -4.57 14.94
N LYS A 180 -23.15 -3.95 13.75
CA LYS A 180 -22.21 -4.37 12.65
C LYS A 180 -21.40 -3.20 12.02
N CYS A 181 -20.77 -3.39 10.84
CA CYS A 181 -20.06 -2.37 10.03
C CYS A 181 -20.43 -2.52 8.53
N GLY A 182 -20.09 -1.56 7.65
CA GLY A 182 -20.62 -1.54 6.27
C GLY A 182 -19.78 -0.82 5.20
N VAL A 183 -19.54 -1.52 4.08
CA VAL A 183 -18.81 -1.03 2.89
C VAL A 183 -19.69 -1.15 1.64
N ASN A 184 -19.60 -0.20 0.71
CA ASN A 184 -20.28 -0.25 -0.59
C ASN A 184 -19.57 -1.24 -1.54
N GLU A 185 -19.91 -2.53 -1.47
CA GLU A 185 -19.33 -3.55 -2.34
C GLU A 185 -19.94 -3.59 -3.77
N ASP A 186 -21.00 -2.81 -4.04
CA ASP A 186 -21.76 -2.81 -5.31
C ASP A 186 -21.29 -1.82 -6.41
N GLU A 187 -20.21 -1.06 -6.21
CA GLU A 187 -19.61 -0.19 -7.26
C GLU A 187 -18.37 -0.80 -7.95
N GLU A 188 -18.39 -2.09 -8.31
CA GLU A 188 -17.36 -2.67 -9.20
C GLU A 188 -17.51 -2.22 -10.68
N ARG A 189 -17.47 -0.89 -10.93
CA ARG A 189 -17.40 -0.27 -12.26
C ARG A 189 -16.58 1.01 -12.28
N VAL A 190 -15.25 0.86 -12.39
CA VAL A 190 -14.28 1.97 -12.55
C VAL A 190 -14.72 2.98 -13.63
N PRO A 191 -15.08 4.24 -13.26
CA PRO A 191 -15.48 5.25 -14.23
C PRO A 191 -14.28 5.78 -15.02
N THR A 192 -14.17 5.40 -16.30
CA THR A 192 -13.07 5.83 -17.18
C THR A 192 -13.26 7.24 -17.73
N ASN A 193 -13.13 8.30 -16.90
CA ASN A 193 -12.92 9.70 -17.36
C ASN A 193 -12.48 10.68 -16.23
N LEU A 194 -11.19 10.69 -15.85
CA LEU A 194 -10.59 11.73 -14.99
C LEU A 194 -9.22 12.22 -15.51
N GLU A 195 -9.17 12.72 -16.74
CA GLU A 195 -7.94 13.31 -17.34
C GLU A 195 -8.12 14.72 -17.95
N LYS A 196 -9.28 15.38 -17.78
CA LYS A 196 -9.62 16.57 -18.60
C LYS A 196 -9.55 17.95 -17.94
N GLU A 197 -9.57 18.09 -16.62
CA GLU A 197 -9.65 19.42 -15.98
C GLU A 197 -8.34 19.89 -15.30
N ALA A 198 -7.40 19.00 -15.01
CA ALA A 198 -6.09 19.32 -14.44
C ALA A 198 -5.09 20.01 -15.41
N ARG A 199 -5.58 20.82 -16.36
CA ARG A 199 -4.79 21.37 -17.48
C ARG A 199 -4.58 22.89 -17.49
N GLN A 200 -5.02 23.62 -16.46
CA GLN A 200 -4.73 25.06 -16.33
C GLN A 200 -4.30 25.44 -14.91
N ARG A 201 -3.25 26.28 -14.84
CA ARG A 201 -2.60 26.85 -13.64
C ARG A 201 -1.71 25.91 -12.82
N ALA A 202 -0.42 25.94 -13.14
CA ALA A 202 0.67 25.64 -12.21
C ALA A 202 1.71 26.78 -12.29
N PRO A 203 1.99 27.51 -11.20
CA PRO A 203 3.19 28.35 -11.09
C PRO A 203 4.42 27.49 -10.75
N ASN A 204 5.62 28.04 -10.93
CA ASN A 204 6.87 27.33 -10.61
C ASN A 204 7.01 27.06 -9.11
N ALA A 205 7.40 25.83 -8.75
CA ALA A 205 7.99 25.46 -7.46
C ALA A 205 9.30 24.67 -7.73
N ASP A 206 10.27 24.77 -6.82
CA ASP A 206 11.69 24.59 -7.15
C ASP A 206 12.24 23.16 -6.97
N GLN A 207 13.46 22.92 -7.46
CA GLN A 207 14.12 21.62 -7.52
C GLN A 207 14.79 21.21 -6.20
N THR A 208 14.12 20.37 -5.39
CA THR A 208 14.76 19.76 -4.20
C THR A 208 14.73 18.23 -4.18
N ALA A 209 15.92 17.63 -4.08
CA ALA A 209 16.26 16.31 -3.52
C ALA A 209 15.35 15.09 -3.82
N HIS A 210 15.81 14.19 -4.69
CA HIS A 210 15.26 12.83 -4.80
C HIS A 210 15.58 11.96 -3.57
N HIS A 211 14.68 11.93 -2.58
CA HIS A 211 14.73 10.91 -1.52
C HIS A 211 14.54 9.50 -2.11
N ARG A 212 15.41 8.56 -1.73
CA ARG A 212 15.30 7.15 -2.12
C ARG A 212 14.40 6.41 -1.14
N THR A 213 13.19 6.06 -1.57
CA THR A 213 12.26 5.23 -0.78
C THR A 213 12.86 3.84 -0.50
N ARG A 214 12.87 3.45 0.78
CA ARG A 214 13.43 2.18 1.27
C ARG A 214 12.35 1.10 1.36
N ARG A 215 11.99 0.52 0.21
CA ARG A 215 11.05 -0.63 0.14
C ARG A 215 11.70 -1.92 0.64
N PHE A 216 10.86 -2.87 1.06
CA PHE A 216 11.20 -4.14 1.71
C PHE A 216 11.81 -4.00 3.10
N VAL A 217 11.72 -2.81 3.66
CA VAL A 217 12.25 -2.44 4.97
C VAL A 217 11.07 -2.08 5.85
N SER A 218 10.78 -2.93 6.83
CA SER A 218 9.94 -2.54 7.97
C SER A 218 10.58 -1.29 8.57
N THR A 219 9.84 -0.20 8.51
CA THR A 219 10.24 1.14 8.89
C THR A 219 9.06 1.73 9.63
N PRO A 220 9.26 2.50 10.70
CA PRO A 220 8.16 3.17 11.38
C PRO A 220 7.28 3.93 10.38
N ARG A 221 5.98 3.82 10.57
CA ARG A 221 4.95 4.65 9.95
C ARG A 221 4.25 5.40 11.07
N TYR A 222 4.21 6.71 10.94
CA TYR A 222 3.41 7.57 11.79
C TYR A 222 2.17 7.93 10.99
N MET A 223 1.01 7.95 11.63
CA MET A 223 -0.25 8.38 11.03
C MET A 223 -0.75 9.56 11.85
N GLU A 224 -0.69 10.75 11.28
CA GLU A 224 -1.14 11.99 11.86
C GLU A 224 -2.66 12.13 11.64
N ILE A 225 -3.40 12.29 12.73
CA ILE A 225 -4.87 12.20 12.74
C ILE A 225 -5.48 13.47 13.31
N MET A 226 -6.38 14.09 12.53
CA MET A 226 -7.36 15.03 13.06
C MET A 226 -8.60 14.27 13.54
N LEU A 227 -8.98 14.50 14.80
CA LEU A 227 -10.27 14.05 15.35
C LEU A 227 -11.29 15.18 15.22
N VAL A 228 -12.51 14.85 14.84
CA VAL A 228 -13.65 15.77 14.79
C VAL A 228 -14.81 15.13 15.53
N ALA A 229 -15.41 15.87 16.45
CA ALA A 229 -16.65 15.50 17.11
C ALA A 229 -17.73 16.50 16.72
N ASP A 230 -18.91 15.99 16.35
CA ASP A 230 -20.06 16.84 16.02
C ASP A 230 -20.80 17.35 17.28
N GLN A 231 -21.92 18.05 17.05
CA GLN A 231 -22.75 18.59 18.12
C GLN A 231 -23.36 17.49 19.00
N SER A 232 -23.79 16.36 18.41
CA SER A 232 -24.38 15.24 19.17
C SER A 232 -23.38 14.58 20.14
N MET A 233 -22.10 14.52 19.74
CA MET A 233 -21.00 14.11 20.62
C MET A 233 -20.75 15.12 21.75
N ALA A 234 -20.79 16.41 21.43
CA ALA A 234 -20.55 17.51 22.38
C ALA A 234 -21.66 17.62 23.44
N GLU A 235 -22.91 17.39 23.05
CA GLU A 235 -24.07 17.34 23.93
C GLU A 235 -24.06 16.10 24.84
N PHE A 236 -23.84 14.90 24.27
CA PHE A 236 -23.91 13.64 25.03
C PHE A 236 -22.77 13.48 26.06
N HIS A 237 -21.53 13.82 25.69
CA HIS A 237 -20.37 13.64 26.58
C HIS A 237 -20.00 14.89 27.40
N GLY A 238 -20.46 16.07 26.98
CA GLY A 238 -20.13 17.34 27.63
C GLY A 238 -18.62 17.52 27.88
N ALA A 239 -18.25 17.86 29.11
CA ALA A 239 -16.85 18.00 29.54
C ALA A 239 -16.03 16.70 29.45
N GLY A 240 -16.68 15.52 29.42
CA GLY A 240 -16.05 14.21 29.28
C GLY A 240 -15.58 13.87 27.87
N LEU A 241 -16.05 14.60 26.83
CA LEU A 241 -15.80 14.28 25.43
C LEU A 241 -14.31 14.14 25.09
N LYS A 242 -13.49 15.07 25.61
CA LYS A 242 -12.05 15.10 25.35
C LYS A 242 -11.35 13.84 25.91
N PRO A 243 -11.35 13.53 27.22
CA PRO A 243 -10.71 12.30 27.71
C PRO A 243 -11.30 11.02 27.11
N TYR A 244 -12.59 11.01 26.76
CA TYR A 244 -13.24 9.88 26.09
C TYR A 244 -12.64 9.56 24.71
N LEU A 245 -12.63 10.51 23.78
CA LEU A 245 -12.05 10.31 22.43
C LEU A 245 -10.57 9.93 22.47
N LEU A 246 -9.84 10.45 23.46
CA LEU A 246 -8.41 10.20 23.64
C LEU A 246 -8.12 8.81 24.26
N THR A 247 -9.10 8.23 24.94
CA THR A 247 -9.11 6.82 25.36
C THR A 247 -9.37 5.92 24.15
N ILE A 248 -10.38 6.25 23.34
CA ILE A 248 -10.72 5.54 22.09
C ILE A 248 -9.48 5.43 21.17
N MET A 249 -8.82 6.55 20.88
CA MET A 249 -7.65 6.58 20.00
C MET A 249 -6.44 5.84 20.57
N ALA A 250 -6.32 5.72 21.89
CA ALA A 250 -5.23 4.98 22.52
C ALA A 250 -5.45 3.46 22.47
N VAL A 251 -6.69 2.98 22.59
CA VAL A 251 -7.02 1.57 22.34
C VAL A 251 -6.76 1.22 20.87
N ALA A 252 -7.21 2.05 19.93
CA ALA A 252 -6.87 1.90 18.51
C ALA A 252 -5.35 1.89 18.26
N SER A 253 -4.59 2.78 18.92
CA SER A 253 -3.13 2.83 18.82
C SER A 253 -2.44 1.60 19.43
N ARG A 254 -3.03 0.94 20.43
CA ARG A 254 -2.56 -0.37 20.95
C ARG A 254 -2.81 -1.48 19.93
N LEU A 255 -3.97 -1.50 19.27
CA LEU A 255 -4.28 -2.47 18.19
C LEU A 255 -3.31 -2.31 17.00
N TYR A 256 -3.03 -1.09 16.54
CA TYR A 256 -2.08 -0.83 15.47
C TYR A 256 -0.60 -1.13 15.81
N ARG A 257 -0.28 -1.30 17.09
CA ARG A 257 1.04 -1.75 17.57
C ARG A 257 1.12 -3.27 17.78
N HIS A 258 0.03 -4.01 17.61
CA HIS A 258 0.01 -5.46 17.82
C HIS A 258 0.81 -6.20 16.73
N PRO A 259 1.70 -7.16 17.07
CA PRO A 259 2.60 -7.81 16.11
C PRO A 259 1.92 -8.48 14.91
N SER A 260 0.66 -8.90 15.02
CA SER A 260 -0.09 -9.56 13.94
C SER A 260 -0.30 -8.68 12.71
N ILE A 261 -0.22 -7.34 12.82
CA ILE A 261 -0.28 -6.44 11.65
C ILE A 261 1.00 -6.49 10.79
N HIS A 262 2.06 -7.16 11.27
CA HIS A 262 3.36 -7.35 10.61
C HIS A 262 4.11 -6.06 10.17
N ASN A 263 3.70 -4.89 10.68
CA ASN A 263 4.24 -3.58 10.35
C ASN A 263 4.44 -2.73 11.62
N SER A 264 5.36 -1.76 11.57
CA SER A 264 5.55 -0.77 12.63
C SER A 264 4.70 0.46 12.32
N ILE A 265 3.45 0.48 12.79
CA ILE A 265 2.52 1.62 12.65
C ILE A 265 2.34 2.30 14.01
N SER A 266 2.11 3.61 14.03
CA SER A 266 1.80 4.37 15.23
C SER A 266 0.89 5.55 14.91
N LEU A 267 -0.29 5.57 15.52
CA LEU A 267 -1.24 6.66 15.42
C LEU A 267 -0.77 7.83 16.30
N ALA A 268 -0.92 9.06 15.81
CA ALA A 268 -0.59 10.31 16.50
C ALA A 268 -1.73 11.31 16.32
N VAL A 269 -2.34 11.77 17.41
CA VAL A 269 -3.40 12.80 17.35
C VAL A 269 -2.73 14.17 17.32
N VAL A 270 -2.91 14.88 16.21
CA VAL A 270 -2.32 16.21 15.97
C VAL A 270 -3.34 17.33 16.21
N LYS A 271 -4.64 17.06 16.07
CA LYS A 271 -5.69 18.08 16.13
C LYS A 271 -7.00 17.47 16.64
N LEU A 272 -7.75 18.21 17.46
CA LEU A 272 -9.10 17.85 17.89
C LEU A 272 -10.03 19.04 17.70
N LEU A 273 -11.08 18.84 16.91
CA LEU A 273 -12.15 19.81 16.68
C LEU A 273 -13.43 19.31 17.36
N VAL A 274 -14.12 20.21 18.07
CA VAL A 274 -15.46 19.95 18.60
C VAL A 274 -16.41 21.00 18.03
N VAL A 275 -17.45 20.54 17.34
CA VAL A 275 -18.49 21.38 16.74
C VAL A 275 -19.65 21.52 17.71
N TYR A 276 -20.07 22.75 17.97
CA TYR A 276 -21.30 23.07 18.73
C TYR A 276 -22.36 23.75 17.86
N GLU A 277 -21.97 24.34 16.72
CA GLU A 277 -22.89 24.89 15.72
C GLU A 277 -22.87 24.00 14.46
N GLU A 278 -23.92 23.21 14.23
CA GLU A 278 -24.05 22.32 13.05
C GLU A 278 -23.78 23.05 11.71
N GLU A 279 -24.23 24.30 11.56
CA GLU A 279 -24.02 25.13 10.35
C GLU A 279 -22.54 25.34 9.97
N ARG A 280 -21.62 25.19 10.93
CA ARG A 280 -20.17 25.33 10.73
C ARG A 280 -19.44 23.98 10.64
N GLY A 281 -20.10 22.89 10.99
CA GLY A 281 -19.56 21.53 10.94
C GLY A 281 -19.59 20.88 9.56
N PRO A 282 -19.10 19.64 9.44
CA PRO A 282 -19.47 18.76 8.34
C PRO A 282 -20.97 18.44 8.43
N GLN A 283 -21.66 18.37 7.29
CA GLN A 283 -23.09 18.04 7.23
C GLN A 283 -23.31 16.54 7.49
N VAL A 284 -23.80 16.20 8.68
CA VAL A 284 -24.09 14.84 9.15
C VAL A 284 -25.51 14.43 8.77
N SER A 285 -25.70 13.14 8.51
CA SER A 285 -27.00 12.52 8.23
C SER A 285 -26.94 11.02 8.51
N SER A 286 -28.10 10.37 8.64
CA SER A 286 -28.17 8.91 8.73
C SER A 286 -27.82 8.18 7.43
N ASN A 287 -27.46 8.88 6.34
CA ASN A 287 -26.87 8.24 5.16
C ASN A 287 -25.34 8.26 5.29
N ALA A 288 -24.76 7.14 5.69
CA ALA A 288 -23.31 7.03 5.95
C ALA A 288 -22.45 7.47 4.77
N ALA A 289 -22.80 7.08 3.54
CA ALA A 289 -22.06 7.45 2.33
C ALA A 289 -22.12 8.96 2.01
N MET A 290 -23.24 9.63 2.30
CA MET A 290 -23.37 11.08 2.17
C MET A 290 -22.56 11.80 3.25
N THR A 291 -22.67 11.35 4.50
CA THR A 291 -21.95 11.90 5.66
C THR A 291 -20.44 11.79 5.48
N LEU A 292 -19.93 10.64 5.01
CA LEU A 292 -18.52 10.46 4.65
C LEU A 292 -18.10 11.45 3.57
N ARG A 293 -18.83 11.52 2.45
CA ARG A 293 -18.54 12.45 1.36
C ARG A 293 -18.50 13.92 1.82
N ASN A 294 -19.46 14.33 2.64
CA ASN A 294 -19.51 15.69 3.19
C ASN A 294 -18.30 15.96 4.09
N PHE A 295 -17.97 15.02 4.99
CA PHE A 295 -16.83 15.13 5.88
C PHE A 295 -15.49 15.18 5.13
N CYS A 296 -15.29 14.32 4.11
CA CYS A 296 -14.09 14.33 3.27
C CYS A 296 -13.88 15.68 2.54
N GLN A 297 -14.97 16.32 2.09
CA GLN A 297 -14.91 17.66 1.48
C GLN A 297 -14.69 18.79 2.49
N TRP A 298 -15.18 18.62 3.72
CA TRP A 298 -15.00 19.57 4.82
C TRP A 298 -13.56 19.50 5.38
N GLN A 299 -13.06 18.32 5.77
CA GLN A 299 -11.73 18.15 6.39
C GLN A 299 -10.59 18.72 5.52
N ARG A 300 -10.72 18.63 4.19
CA ARG A 300 -9.74 19.14 3.23
C ARG A 300 -9.51 20.65 3.39
N GLN A 301 -10.54 21.40 3.77
CA GLN A 301 -10.48 22.85 3.92
C GLN A 301 -9.75 23.27 5.20
N HIS A 302 -9.61 22.34 6.16
CA HIS A 302 -8.94 22.54 7.44
C HIS A 302 -7.52 21.93 7.50
N ASN A 303 -7.07 21.24 6.44
CA ASN A 303 -5.77 20.58 6.36
C ASN A 303 -4.71 21.50 5.70
N PRO A 304 -3.64 21.91 6.43
CA PRO A 304 -2.52 22.65 5.85
C PRO A 304 -1.86 21.88 4.69
N PRO A 305 -1.53 22.52 3.55
CA PRO A 305 -1.06 21.83 2.35
C PRO A 305 0.42 21.40 2.38
N SER A 306 0.99 21.11 3.56
CA SER A 306 2.38 20.69 3.71
C SER A 306 2.60 19.82 4.94
N ASP A 307 3.14 18.61 4.73
CA ASP A 307 3.63 17.63 5.73
C ASP A 307 4.48 18.22 6.88
N ARG A 308 5.01 19.44 6.72
CA ARG A 308 5.89 20.09 7.71
C ARG A 308 5.16 21.03 8.66
N HIS A 309 3.84 21.19 8.52
CA HIS A 309 3.03 22.00 9.41
C HIS A 309 2.60 21.16 10.63
N PRO A 310 2.71 21.64 11.88
CA PRO A 310 2.36 20.85 13.07
C PRO A 310 0.86 20.52 13.18
N GLU A 311 0.02 21.18 12.39
CA GLU A 311 -1.42 20.87 12.24
C GLU A 311 -1.74 20.15 10.91
N HIS A 312 -0.75 19.68 10.14
CA HIS A 312 -1.00 18.77 9.03
C HIS A 312 -1.49 17.41 9.58
N TYR A 313 -2.23 16.66 8.78
CA TYR A 313 -2.67 15.31 9.11
C TYR A 313 -2.78 14.46 7.84
N ASP A 314 -2.32 13.19 7.93
CA ASP A 314 -2.52 12.19 6.89
C ASP A 314 -4.01 11.88 6.69
N THR A 315 -4.79 11.84 7.78
CA THR A 315 -6.21 11.43 7.77
C THR A 315 -7.06 12.15 8.82
N ALA A 316 -8.38 12.16 8.63
CA ALA A 316 -9.35 12.72 9.57
C ALA A 316 -10.42 11.69 9.96
N VAL A 317 -10.85 11.72 11.22
CA VAL A 317 -11.90 10.83 11.78
C VAL A 317 -13.02 11.69 12.38
N LEU A 318 -14.25 11.49 11.91
CA LEU A 318 -15.46 12.11 12.48
C LEU A 318 -16.16 11.12 13.42
N PHE A 319 -16.56 11.62 14.59
CA PHE A 319 -17.44 10.92 15.54
C PHE A 319 -18.81 11.62 15.60
N THR A 320 -19.87 10.82 15.62
CA THR A 320 -21.28 11.25 15.77
C THR A 320 -22.07 10.27 16.63
N ARG A 321 -23.09 10.73 17.36
CA ARG A 321 -24.13 9.88 17.97
C ARG A 321 -25.34 9.68 17.04
N THR A 322 -25.26 10.12 15.79
CA THR A 322 -26.27 9.88 14.75
C THR A 322 -26.16 8.46 14.22
N ASP A 323 -27.26 7.71 14.29
CA ASP A 323 -27.45 6.39 13.66
C ASP A 323 -27.02 6.41 12.18
N LEU A 324 -25.97 5.67 11.84
CA LEU A 324 -25.39 5.60 10.49
C LEU A 324 -25.96 4.41 9.70
N CYS A 325 -26.78 4.70 8.70
CA CYS A 325 -27.34 3.69 7.80
C CYS A 325 -26.56 3.55 6.49
N GLY A 326 -26.30 2.30 6.12
CA GLY A 326 -25.96 1.90 4.76
C GLY A 326 -27.20 1.80 3.86
N ALA A 327 -27.02 1.40 2.60
CA ALA A 327 -28.12 1.34 1.62
C ALA A 327 -29.22 0.31 1.94
N HIS A 328 -28.96 -0.63 2.86
CA HIS A 328 -29.84 -1.79 3.13
C HIS A 328 -30.10 -2.05 4.62
N SER A 329 -29.34 -1.44 5.55
CA SER A 329 -29.50 -1.60 6.99
C SER A 329 -28.85 -0.45 7.77
N CYS A 330 -29.41 -0.16 8.95
CA CYS A 330 -28.85 0.76 9.95
C CYS A 330 -27.97 0.04 10.97
N ASP A 331 -27.33 -1.08 10.55
CA ASP A 331 -26.41 -1.82 11.41
C ASP A 331 -24.96 -1.26 11.32
N THR A 332 -24.74 -0.06 10.76
CA THR A 332 -23.43 0.35 10.19
C THR A 332 -22.65 1.32 11.07
N LEU A 333 -21.87 0.81 12.03
CA LEU A 333 -21.09 1.63 12.98
C LEU A 333 -20.05 2.58 12.35
N GLY A 334 -19.67 2.43 11.09
CA GLY A 334 -18.60 3.22 10.48
C GLY A 334 -18.51 3.08 8.96
N MET A 335 -17.78 4.00 8.32
CA MET A 335 -17.46 3.94 6.89
C MET A 335 -16.21 4.75 6.54
N ALA A 336 -15.39 4.23 5.63
CA ALA A 336 -14.20 4.89 5.08
C ALA A 336 -13.91 4.48 3.62
N ASP A 337 -13.08 5.27 2.95
CA ASP A 337 -12.67 5.05 1.56
C ASP A 337 -11.40 4.16 1.50
N VAL A 338 -11.35 3.16 0.62
CA VAL A 338 -10.29 2.13 0.67
C VAL A 338 -8.97 2.61 0.04
N GLY A 339 -7.88 2.55 0.83
CA GLY A 339 -6.50 2.78 0.40
C GLY A 339 -6.10 4.24 0.21
N THR A 340 -6.82 5.17 0.82
CA THR A 340 -6.71 6.62 0.59
C THR A 340 -5.77 7.37 1.53
N VAL A 341 -4.97 6.70 2.38
CA VAL A 341 -4.17 7.36 3.44
C VAL A 341 -3.26 8.53 3.01
N CYS A 342 -2.81 8.59 1.75
CA CYS A 342 -2.06 9.73 1.19
C CYS A 342 -2.79 10.43 0.03
N ASP A 343 -4.12 10.37 0.01
CA ASP A 343 -5.03 11.06 -0.91
C ASP A 343 -5.80 12.13 -0.10
N PRO A 344 -5.34 13.40 -0.08
CA PRO A 344 -5.87 14.43 0.81
C PRO A 344 -7.33 14.81 0.53
N ASP A 345 -7.88 14.38 -0.60
CA ASP A 345 -9.28 14.60 -0.97
C ASP A 345 -10.21 13.50 -0.38
N ARG A 346 -9.64 12.35 0.07
CA ARG A 346 -10.38 11.13 0.45
C ARG A 346 -9.79 10.35 1.63
N SER A 347 -8.80 10.89 2.34
CA SER A 347 -8.23 10.30 3.58
C SER A 347 -9.08 10.70 4.78
N CYS A 348 -10.18 9.97 4.97
CA CYS A 348 -11.28 10.31 5.87
C CYS A 348 -12.06 9.04 6.28
N SER A 349 -12.53 9.01 7.52
CA SER A 349 -13.50 8.02 8.00
C SER A 349 -14.56 8.68 8.89
N ILE A 350 -15.73 8.04 8.97
CA ILE A 350 -16.81 8.39 9.90
C ILE A 350 -17.10 7.22 10.84
N ILE A 351 -17.45 7.53 12.09
CA ILE A 351 -17.66 6.60 13.19
C ILE A 351 -18.94 7.00 13.92
N GLU A 352 -19.87 6.05 14.05
CA GLU A 352 -20.93 6.11 15.06
C GLU A 352 -20.31 5.81 16.42
N ASP A 353 -20.48 6.72 17.36
CA ASP A 353 -20.02 6.54 18.73
C ASP A 353 -21.02 5.70 19.51
N ASP A 354 -20.66 4.44 19.73
CA ASP A 354 -21.56 3.45 20.34
C ASP A 354 -21.08 2.97 21.72
N GLY A 355 -20.00 3.56 22.26
CA GLY A 355 -19.33 3.22 23.52
C GLY A 355 -17.80 3.10 23.36
N LEU A 356 -17.07 2.65 24.39
CA LEU A 356 -15.60 2.48 24.30
C LEU A 356 -15.16 1.56 23.16
N GLN A 357 -16.02 0.64 22.72
CA GLN A 357 -15.80 -0.26 21.60
C GLN A 357 -15.79 0.44 20.22
N ALA A 358 -16.22 1.70 20.13
CA ALA A 358 -15.96 2.55 18.96
C ALA A 358 -14.45 2.66 18.64
N SER A 359 -13.57 2.36 19.60
CA SER A 359 -12.13 2.18 19.35
C SER A 359 -11.77 1.00 18.45
N PHE A 360 -12.59 -0.05 18.39
CA PHE A 360 -12.47 -1.13 17.43
C PHE A 360 -12.98 -0.69 16.06
N THR A 361 -14.11 0.03 16.00
CA THR A 361 -14.63 0.64 14.76
C THR A 361 -13.60 1.60 14.14
N VAL A 362 -13.00 2.50 14.94
CA VAL A 362 -11.88 3.36 14.52
C VAL A 362 -10.72 2.53 13.96
N ALA A 363 -10.39 1.40 14.60
CA ALA A 363 -9.30 0.55 14.12
C ALA A 363 -9.61 -0.11 12.77
N HIS A 364 -10.86 -0.54 12.58
CA HIS A 364 -11.41 -1.11 11.33
C HIS A 364 -11.43 -0.08 10.19
N GLU A 365 -12.00 1.12 10.41
CA GLU A 365 -12.10 2.14 9.36
C GLU A 365 -10.74 2.70 8.94
N LEU A 366 -9.80 2.89 9.88
CA LEU A 366 -8.41 3.19 9.54
C LEU A 366 -7.76 2.03 8.76
N GLY A 367 -8.26 0.80 8.90
CA GLY A 367 -7.84 -0.38 8.14
C GLY A 367 -8.19 -0.28 6.67
N HIS A 368 -9.43 0.14 6.36
CA HIS A 368 -9.84 0.48 4.99
C HIS A 368 -8.96 1.59 4.41
N VAL A 369 -8.72 2.68 5.15
CA VAL A 369 -7.79 3.77 4.76
C VAL A 369 -6.37 3.25 4.47
N PHE A 370 -5.91 2.21 5.19
CA PHE A 370 -4.65 1.47 4.96
C PHE A 370 -4.68 0.43 3.81
N ASN A 371 -5.75 0.36 3.03
CA ASN A 371 -5.99 -0.61 1.95
C ASN A 371 -6.16 -2.06 2.46
N MET A 372 -6.69 -2.27 3.66
CA MET A 372 -7.15 -3.58 4.11
C MET A 372 -8.64 -3.73 3.70
N PRO A 373 -9.01 -4.70 2.86
CA PRO A 373 -10.42 -5.04 2.62
C PRO A 373 -10.99 -5.87 3.79
N HIS A 374 -12.28 -6.18 3.74
CA HIS A 374 -12.88 -7.16 4.65
C HIS A 374 -12.20 -8.54 4.56
N ASP A 375 -12.12 -9.24 5.68
CA ASP A 375 -11.43 -10.54 5.81
C ASP A 375 -12.18 -11.72 5.13
N ASP A 376 -13.47 -11.56 4.87
CA ASP A 376 -14.35 -12.41 4.07
C ASP A 376 -14.37 -12.06 2.58
N ALA A 377 -13.78 -10.95 2.16
CA ALA A 377 -13.74 -10.55 0.75
C ALA A 377 -13.03 -11.62 -0.12
N GLN A 378 -13.48 -11.77 -1.36
CA GLN A 378 -12.96 -12.77 -2.32
C GLN A 378 -11.43 -12.65 -2.58
N LEU A 379 -10.84 -11.49 -2.31
CA LEU A 379 -9.38 -11.27 -2.38
C LEU A 379 -8.61 -11.93 -1.21
N CYS A 380 -9.25 -12.06 -0.04
CA CYS A 380 -8.70 -12.69 1.16
C CYS A 380 -8.93 -14.20 1.23
N SER A 381 -9.87 -14.76 0.45
CA SER A 381 -10.26 -16.18 0.52
C SER A 381 -9.13 -17.18 0.20
N GLY A 382 -8.03 -16.72 -0.42
CA GLY A 382 -6.82 -17.52 -0.69
C GLY A 382 -5.68 -17.29 0.31
N VAL A 383 -5.89 -16.51 1.37
CA VAL A 383 -4.89 -16.09 2.36
C VAL A 383 -5.37 -16.36 3.78
N ASN A 384 -6.64 -16.07 4.07
CA ASN A 384 -7.28 -16.37 5.35
C ASN A 384 -7.69 -17.85 5.43
N GLY A 385 -7.77 -18.38 6.66
CA GLY A 385 -8.25 -19.73 6.95
C GLY A 385 -9.77 -19.82 7.09
N ALA A 386 -10.25 -20.96 7.58
CA ALA A 386 -11.69 -21.20 7.84
C ALA A 386 -12.28 -20.36 9.00
N HIS A 387 -11.45 -19.59 9.72
CA HIS A 387 -11.83 -18.72 10.83
C HIS A 387 -11.35 -17.30 10.51
N TRP A 388 -12.26 -16.45 10.04
CA TRP A 388 -11.98 -15.05 9.67
C TRP A 388 -12.82 -14.03 10.44
N GLY A 389 -14.01 -14.41 10.92
CA GLY A 389 -14.96 -13.52 11.61
C GLY A 389 -14.54 -13.00 12.99
N SER A 390 -13.37 -13.43 13.49
CA SER A 390 -12.78 -13.04 14.78
C SER A 390 -11.57 -12.11 14.64
N HIS A 391 -11.42 -11.44 13.49
CA HIS A 391 -10.35 -10.47 13.22
C HIS A 391 -10.92 -9.07 12.99
N MET A 392 -10.06 -8.04 13.08
CA MET A 392 -10.47 -6.64 13.07
C MET A 392 -11.15 -6.22 11.77
N MET A 393 -10.79 -6.81 10.63
CA MET A 393 -11.40 -6.51 9.33
C MET A 393 -12.55 -7.46 8.97
N ALA A 394 -13.12 -8.21 9.91
CA ALA A 394 -14.36 -8.95 9.65
C ALA A 394 -15.50 -7.96 9.33
N SER A 395 -16.33 -8.27 8.33
CA SER A 395 -17.51 -7.49 7.94
C SER A 395 -18.58 -7.34 9.03
N THR A 396 -18.48 -8.09 10.12
CA THR A 396 -19.32 -7.96 11.32
C THR A 396 -18.45 -7.93 12.57
N LEU A 397 -18.65 -6.91 13.41
CA LEU A 397 -17.84 -6.66 14.60
C LEU A 397 -18.21 -7.65 15.71
N SER A 398 -17.60 -8.85 15.68
CA SER A 398 -17.92 -9.96 16.58
C SER A 398 -16.83 -10.17 17.66
N ASN A 399 -16.71 -11.39 18.20
CA ASN A 399 -15.75 -11.75 19.23
C ASN A 399 -14.31 -11.74 18.69
N LEU A 400 -13.64 -10.59 18.82
CA LEU A 400 -12.27 -10.35 18.34
C LEU A 400 -11.23 -11.19 19.10
N ASP A 401 -10.42 -11.96 18.38
CA ASP A 401 -9.26 -12.65 18.95
C ASP A 401 -8.19 -11.63 19.35
N GLN A 402 -8.12 -11.32 20.63
CA GLN A 402 -7.13 -10.38 21.18
C GLN A 402 -5.68 -10.89 21.10
N GLN A 403 -5.43 -12.17 20.80
CA GLN A 403 -4.09 -12.71 20.53
C GLN A 403 -3.69 -12.56 19.05
N GLN A 404 -4.66 -12.49 18.13
CA GLN A 404 -4.45 -12.22 16.70
C GLN A 404 -5.54 -11.26 16.14
N PRO A 405 -5.58 -9.99 16.58
CA PRO A 405 -6.61 -9.06 16.15
C PRO A 405 -6.52 -8.69 14.67
N TRP A 406 -5.37 -8.87 14.02
CA TRP A 406 -5.21 -8.66 12.57
C TRP A 406 -5.01 -10.00 11.88
N SER A 407 -5.71 -10.23 10.77
CA SER A 407 -5.63 -11.48 10.03
C SER A 407 -4.36 -11.57 9.16
N PRO A 408 -4.03 -12.77 8.65
CA PRO A 408 -3.02 -12.93 7.61
C PRO A 408 -3.29 -12.09 6.34
N CYS A 409 -4.55 -11.89 5.94
CA CYS A 409 -4.90 -11.05 4.80
C CYS A 409 -4.68 -9.56 5.09
N SER A 410 -5.27 -9.02 6.17
CA SER A 410 -5.14 -7.59 6.49
C SER A 410 -3.66 -7.20 6.66
N ALA A 411 -2.88 -8.03 7.34
CA ALA A 411 -1.43 -7.86 7.48
C ALA A 411 -0.66 -7.94 6.15
N LEU A 412 -1.05 -8.82 5.22
CA LEU A 412 -0.45 -8.92 3.88
C LEU A 412 -0.79 -7.70 3.01
N MET A 413 -2.02 -7.20 3.09
CA MET A 413 -2.48 -6.06 2.28
C MET A 413 -1.77 -4.78 2.69
N VAL A 414 -1.76 -4.42 3.99
CA VAL A 414 -1.04 -3.22 4.46
C VAL A 414 0.48 -3.35 4.25
N THR A 415 1.04 -4.56 4.44
CA THR A 415 2.44 -4.88 4.06
C THR A 415 2.72 -4.53 2.60
N THR A 416 1.86 -4.99 1.71
CA THR A 416 2.01 -4.82 0.25
C THR A 416 1.78 -3.37 -0.18
N PHE A 417 0.81 -2.68 0.42
CA PHE A 417 0.52 -1.26 0.17
C PHE A 417 1.70 -0.35 0.60
N LEU A 418 2.25 -0.57 1.80
CA LEU A 418 3.40 0.17 2.31
C LEU A 418 4.70 -0.15 1.53
N ASP A 419 4.97 -1.41 1.18
CA ASP A 419 6.14 -1.77 0.35
C ASP A 419 5.97 -1.38 -1.13
N ASN A 420 4.74 -1.27 -1.64
CA ASN A 420 4.47 -0.62 -2.92
C ASN A 420 4.55 0.92 -2.84
N GLY A 421 4.81 1.48 -1.65
CA GLY A 421 5.11 2.89 -1.43
C GLY A 421 3.90 3.81 -1.55
N HIS A 422 2.69 3.31 -1.26
CA HIS A 422 1.48 4.15 -1.24
C HIS A 422 1.43 4.99 0.04
N GLY A 423 1.72 4.41 1.20
CA GLY A 423 2.01 5.14 2.44
C GLY A 423 3.38 5.84 2.41
N GLN A 424 3.45 6.97 1.71
CA GLN A 424 4.63 7.83 1.56
C GLN A 424 4.58 9.12 2.39
N CYS A 425 3.39 9.59 2.75
CA CYS A 425 3.13 10.71 3.67
C CYS A 425 3.60 10.35 5.09
N LEU A 426 3.05 9.26 5.63
CA LEU A 426 3.44 8.47 6.82
C LEU A 426 4.95 8.18 7.12
N LEU A 427 5.91 8.70 6.34
CA LEU A 427 7.36 8.40 6.41
C LEU A 427 8.20 9.39 7.20
N ASP A 428 7.80 10.66 7.28
CA ASP A 428 8.38 11.55 8.27
C ASP A 428 7.77 11.25 9.65
N LYS A 429 7.95 12.15 10.61
CA LYS A 429 7.65 11.85 12.00
C LYS A 429 7.12 13.14 12.65
N PRO A 430 5.96 13.09 13.33
CA PRO A 430 5.49 14.19 14.15
C PRO A 430 6.62 14.68 15.05
N VAL A 431 6.63 15.98 15.33
CA VAL A 431 7.52 16.56 16.35
C VAL A 431 7.36 15.72 17.63
N LYS A 432 8.48 15.42 18.34
CA LYS A 432 8.59 14.40 19.41
C LYS A 432 7.24 13.93 20.04
N PRO A 433 6.59 12.87 19.53
CA PRO A 433 5.41 12.30 20.21
C PRO A 433 5.87 11.68 21.53
N GLN A 434 5.32 12.18 22.63
CA GLN A 434 5.63 11.71 23.98
C GLN A 434 4.94 10.35 24.22
N PRO A 435 5.62 9.36 24.84
CA PRO A 435 4.98 8.07 25.14
C PRO A 435 4.18 8.15 26.45
N LEU A 436 2.84 8.15 26.35
CA LEU A 436 1.95 8.10 27.52
C LEU A 436 1.98 6.71 28.20
N PRO A 437 2.28 6.61 29.50
CA PRO A 437 1.74 5.54 30.34
C PRO A 437 0.25 5.79 30.60
N GLN A 438 -0.62 5.54 29.62
CA GLN A 438 -2.06 5.69 29.87
C GLN A 438 -2.52 4.70 30.94
N PRO A 439 -3.33 5.14 31.93
CA PRO A 439 -4.07 4.23 32.78
C PRO A 439 -4.97 3.35 31.89
N LEU A 440 -5.10 2.07 32.25
CA LEU A 440 -5.91 1.15 31.46
C LEU A 440 -7.38 1.63 31.47
N PRO A 441 -8.13 1.63 30.35
CA PRO A 441 -9.42 2.35 30.26
C PRO A 441 -10.42 1.99 31.37
N GLY A 442 -10.49 0.73 31.78
CA GLY A 442 -11.35 0.23 32.85
C GLY A 442 -11.02 0.74 34.26
N THR A 443 -9.90 1.47 34.44
CA THR A 443 -9.58 2.21 35.67
C THR A 443 -10.14 3.64 35.69
N VAL A 444 -10.63 4.13 34.54
CA VAL A 444 -11.32 5.44 34.39
C VAL A 444 -12.82 5.23 34.13
N TYR A 445 -13.16 4.18 33.39
CA TYR A 445 -14.52 3.79 33.05
C TYR A 445 -14.80 2.42 33.68
N ASP A 446 -15.40 2.38 34.87
CA ASP A 446 -15.78 1.10 35.48
C ASP A 446 -16.90 0.40 34.69
N ALA A 447 -17.26 -0.84 35.07
CA ALA A 447 -18.26 -1.62 34.34
C ALA A 447 -19.61 -0.88 34.21
N ASP A 448 -20.04 -0.18 35.27
CA ASP A 448 -21.24 0.66 35.24
C ASP A 448 -21.09 1.82 34.24
N HIS A 449 -19.92 2.46 34.17
CA HIS A 449 -19.64 3.54 33.22
C HIS A 449 -19.57 3.05 31.77
N GLN A 450 -19.01 1.86 31.54
CA GLN A 450 -19.02 1.22 30.22
C GLN A 450 -20.45 0.98 29.74
N CYS A 451 -21.33 0.46 30.61
CA CYS A 451 -22.76 0.32 30.29
C CYS A 451 -23.42 1.68 29.94
N ARG A 452 -23.16 2.77 30.71
CA ARG A 452 -23.69 4.12 30.40
C ARG A 452 -23.31 4.62 29.02
N LEU A 453 -22.03 4.48 28.67
CA LEU A 453 -21.49 4.92 27.39
C LEU A 453 -22.10 4.13 26.23
N THR A 454 -22.30 2.82 26.44
CA THR A 454 -22.82 1.94 25.40
C THR A 454 -24.32 2.07 25.16
N PHE A 455 -25.10 2.40 26.20
CA PHE A 455 -26.55 2.25 26.15
C PHE A 455 -27.40 3.39 26.76
N GLY A 456 -26.80 4.42 27.37
CA GLY A 456 -27.51 5.58 27.97
C GLY A 456 -27.34 5.70 29.49
N GLU A 457 -27.61 6.88 30.07
CA GLU A 457 -27.25 7.18 31.47
C GLU A 457 -27.87 6.26 32.53
N ASP A 458 -29.07 5.74 32.30
CA ASP A 458 -29.74 4.78 33.18
C ASP A 458 -29.09 3.38 33.14
N SER A 459 -28.03 3.16 32.34
CA SER A 459 -27.39 1.86 32.11
C SER A 459 -26.13 1.62 32.95
N GLN A 460 -26.02 0.44 33.57
CA GLN A 460 -25.03 0.03 34.59
C GLN A 460 -24.98 -1.53 34.64
N HIS A 461 -24.17 -2.24 35.45
CA HIS A 461 -23.79 -3.66 35.17
C HIS A 461 -24.72 -4.83 35.67
N CYS A 462 -25.00 -5.87 34.85
CA CYS A 462 -25.64 -7.17 35.23
C CYS A 462 -24.59 -8.03 35.95
N PRO A 463 -24.84 -8.50 37.17
CA PRO A 463 -23.92 -9.39 37.88
C PRO A 463 -23.95 -10.85 37.35
N ASP A 464 -23.45 -11.09 36.14
CA ASP A 464 -23.06 -12.43 35.68
C ASP A 464 -21.57 -12.69 35.93
N LEU A 465 -21.26 -13.81 36.60
CA LEU A 465 -19.90 -14.28 36.84
C LEU A 465 -19.39 -15.20 35.72
N SER A 466 -20.26 -15.72 34.85
CA SER A 466 -19.88 -16.65 33.77
C SER A 466 -19.15 -15.97 32.61
N THR A 467 -19.43 -14.67 32.40
CA THR A 467 -18.86 -13.84 31.33
C THR A 467 -17.93 -12.71 31.83
N MET A 468 -17.50 -12.78 33.09
CA MET A 468 -16.60 -11.80 33.71
C MET A 468 -15.34 -11.57 32.87
N CYS A 469 -15.07 -10.31 32.53
CA CYS A 469 -14.04 -9.85 31.57
C CYS A 469 -14.19 -10.28 30.11
N THR A 470 -15.08 -11.23 29.76
CA THR A 470 -15.23 -11.76 28.39
C THR A 470 -16.44 -11.21 27.64
N ALA A 471 -17.53 -10.89 28.33
CA ALA A 471 -18.65 -10.11 27.79
C ALA A 471 -19.24 -9.18 28.88
N LEU A 472 -19.53 -7.93 28.51
CA LEU A 472 -20.15 -6.93 29.40
C LEU A 472 -21.69 -7.00 29.32
N TRP A 473 -22.37 -7.23 30.44
CA TRP A 473 -23.84 -7.24 30.58
C TRP A 473 -24.27 -6.22 31.66
N CYS A 474 -25.55 -5.81 31.65
CA CYS A 474 -26.05 -4.50 32.14
C CYS A 474 -27.60 -4.24 32.41
N THR A 475 -28.62 -5.12 32.61
CA THR A 475 -30.18 -5.00 32.66
C THR A 475 -31.05 -3.77 32.16
N VAL A 476 -31.53 -3.55 30.90
CA VAL A 476 -32.37 -2.34 30.50
C VAL A 476 -33.88 -2.47 30.60
N THR A 477 -34.52 -1.30 30.69
CA THR A 477 -35.95 -1.03 30.45
C THR A 477 -36.36 -1.13 28.97
N THR A 478 -36.86 -2.28 28.53
CA THR A 478 -37.49 -2.45 27.20
C THR A 478 -38.70 -1.53 26.97
N SER A 479 -39.18 -1.44 25.73
CA SER A 479 -40.40 -0.70 25.34
C SER A 479 -41.69 -1.09 26.10
N ASN A 480 -41.69 -2.25 26.77
CA ASN A 480 -42.79 -2.72 27.62
C ASN A 480 -42.59 -2.39 29.13
N GLY A 481 -41.54 -1.66 29.49
CA GLY A 481 -41.16 -1.34 30.87
C GLY A 481 -40.51 -2.50 31.64
N LEU A 482 -40.07 -3.57 30.96
CA LEU A 482 -39.44 -4.73 31.60
C LEU A 482 -37.91 -4.61 31.58
N LEU A 483 -37.28 -4.87 32.74
CA LEU A 483 -35.83 -4.87 32.95
C LEU A 483 -35.18 -6.21 32.52
N VAL A 484 -34.22 -6.23 31.58
CA VAL A 484 -33.69 -7.46 30.91
C VAL A 484 -32.19 -7.37 30.53
N CYS A 485 -31.41 -8.47 30.52
CA CYS A 485 -29.99 -8.47 30.11
C CYS A 485 -29.74 -8.75 28.59
N GLN A 486 -29.06 -7.85 27.85
CA GLN A 486 -28.36 -8.06 26.55
C GLN A 486 -26.96 -7.41 26.52
N THR A 487 -25.90 -8.23 26.46
CA THR A 487 -24.55 -7.76 26.10
C THR A 487 -24.44 -7.26 24.65
N LYS A 488 -23.47 -6.37 24.36
CA LYS A 488 -22.94 -6.18 23.00
C LYS A 488 -22.02 -7.31 22.51
N ASN A 489 -21.72 -8.30 23.37
CA ASN A 489 -20.71 -9.34 23.20
C ASN A 489 -19.27 -8.79 23.08
N PHE A 490 -19.00 -7.66 23.76
CA PHE A 490 -17.64 -7.12 23.91
C PHE A 490 -17.09 -7.38 25.32
N PRO A 491 -15.78 -7.69 25.45
CA PRO A 491 -15.13 -7.89 26.73
C PRO A 491 -15.07 -6.58 27.53
N TRP A 492 -14.95 -6.71 28.86
CA TRP A 492 -14.80 -5.55 29.73
C TRP A 492 -13.45 -4.88 29.44
N ALA A 493 -13.38 -3.55 29.53
CA ALA A 493 -12.17 -2.81 29.23
C ALA A 493 -10.97 -3.27 30.10
N ASP A 494 -9.77 -3.32 29.49
CA ASP A 494 -8.50 -3.48 30.22
C ASP A 494 -8.49 -2.53 31.42
N GLY A 495 -8.19 -3.04 32.63
CA GLY A 495 -8.19 -2.29 33.88
C GLY A 495 -9.46 -2.39 34.73
N THR A 496 -10.57 -2.91 34.19
CA THR A 496 -11.85 -2.95 34.93
C THR A 496 -11.73 -3.88 36.15
N PRO A 497 -12.07 -3.46 37.38
CA PRO A 497 -12.03 -4.32 38.56
C PRO A 497 -12.94 -5.55 38.42
N CYS A 498 -12.37 -6.74 38.61
CA CYS A 498 -13.08 -8.03 38.49
C CYS A 498 -13.01 -8.88 39.78
N GLY A 499 -12.22 -8.47 40.77
CA GLY A 499 -12.14 -9.14 42.06
C GLY A 499 -11.21 -8.41 43.03
N HIS A 500 -11.00 -8.99 44.21
CA HIS A 500 -10.04 -8.44 45.18
C HIS A 500 -8.62 -8.42 44.56
N ASP A 501 -7.99 -7.24 44.56
CA ASP A 501 -6.68 -6.99 43.91
C ASP A 501 -6.54 -7.51 42.46
N SER A 502 -7.66 -7.62 41.74
CA SER A 502 -7.73 -8.25 40.42
C SER A 502 -8.54 -7.41 39.43
N PHE A 503 -8.02 -7.28 38.20
CA PHE A 503 -8.64 -6.51 37.13
C PHE A 503 -8.57 -7.24 35.79
N CYS A 504 -9.50 -6.91 34.89
CA CYS A 504 -9.52 -7.43 33.53
C CYS A 504 -8.29 -6.97 32.75
N LEU A 505 -7.62 -7.88 32.06
CA LEU A 505 -6.54 -7.55 31.13
C LEU A 505 -6.51 -8.64 30.04
N ALA A 506 -6.57 -8.23 28.77
CA ALA A 506 -6.68 -9.15 27.63
C ALA A 506 -7.79 -10.21 27.79
N GLY A 507 -8.99 -9.76 28.22
CA GLY A 507 -10.17 -10.60 28.42
C GLY A 507 -10.13 -11.52 29.64
N GLN A 508 -9.10 -11.44 30.48
CA GLN A 508 -8.90 -12.32 31.65
C GLN A 508 -8.86 -11.52 32.94
N CYS A 509 -9.50 -12.03 34.00
CA CYS A 509 -9.37 -11.45 35.34
C CYS A 509 -8.02 -11.85 35.96
N LEU A 510 -7.08 -10.90 36.08
CA LEU A 510 -5.72 -11.13 36.55
C LEU A 510 -5.43 -10.39 37.85
N THR A 511 -4.72 -11.03 38.78
CA THR A 511 -4.16 -10.34 39.95
C THR A 511 -3.09 -9.33 39.53
N LYS A 512 -2.84 -8.31 40.34
CA LYS A 512 -1.71 -7.35 40.19
C LYS A 512 -0.39 -8.04 39.79
N SER A 513 -0.07 -9.19 40.40
CA SER A 513 1.18 -9.95 40.15
C SER A 513 1.27 -10.64 38.78
N GLN A 514 0.13 -11.00 38.19
CA GLN A 514 0.02 -11.58 36.85
C GLN A 514 -0.03 -10.48 35.79
N ALA A 515 -0.82 -9.42 36.05
CA ALA A 515 -0.94 -8.27 35.17
C ALA A 515 0.41 -7.57 34.93
N ALA A 516 1.25 -7.38 35.96
CA ALA A 516 2.59 -6.79 35.80
C ALA A 516 3.47 -7.56 34.80
N LYS A 517 3.39 -8.90 34.79
CA LYS A 517 4.10 -9.75 33.80
C LYS A 517 3.51 -9.61 32.39
N HIS A 518 2.21 -9.41 32.29
CA HIS A 518 1.50 -9.16 31.03
C HIS A 518 1.70 -7.71 30.51
N GLN A 519 2.21 -6.80 31.33
CA GLN A 519 2.50 -5.41 30.95
C GLN A 519 3.98 -5.16 30.60
N THR A 520 4.90 -6.05 30.98
CA THR A 520 6.35 -5.90 30.73
C THR A 520 6.65 -5.95 29.22
N PRO A 521 7.12 -4.86 28.56
CA PRO A 521 7.28 -4.83 27.10
C PRO A 521 8.39 -5.74 26.59
N VAL A 522 8.10 -6.52 25.54
CA VAL A 522 9.10 -7.34 24.83
C VAL A 522 9.26 -6.79 23.41
N ASN A 523 10.43 -6.22 23.10
CA ASN A 523 10.75 -5.74 21.75
C ASN A 523 11.01 -6.92 20.81
N GLY A 524 10.53 -6.83 19.57
CA GLY A 524 10.72 -7.85 18.57
C GLY A 524 12.15 -7.95 18.04
N GLY A 525 12.58 -9.18 17.76
CA GLY A 525 13.81 -9.47 17.03
C GLY A 525 13.54 -10.23 15.73
N TRP A 526 14.33 -9.96 14.71
CA TRP A 526 14.20 -10.65 13.43
C TRP A 526 14.60 -12.12 13.52
N GLY A 527 13.75 -13.00 13.01
CA GLY A 527 14.08 -14.39 12.77
C GLY A 527 15.15 -14.60 11.70
N VAL A 528 15.50 -15.86 11.51
CA VAL A 528 16.36 -16.29 10.41
C VAL A 528 15.71 -16.02 9.06
N TRP A 529 16.52 -15.85 8.02
CA TRP A 529 16.01 -15.80 6.64
C TRP A 529 15.50 -17.18 6.23
N GLY A 530 14.23 -17.25 5.85
CA GLY A 530 13.62 -18.43 5.25
C GLY A 530 14.27 -18.77 3.89
N PRO A 531 13.98 -19.97 3.35
CA PRO A 531 14.54 -20.43 2.10
C PRO A 531 14.23 -19.47 0.94
N TRP A 532 15.04 -19.56 -0.11
CA TRP A 532 14.75 -18.87 -1.37
C TRP A 532 13.59 -19.58 -2.07
N GLY A 533 12.48 -18.87 -2.29
CA GLY A 533 11.35 -19.37 -3.07
C GLY A 533 11.67 -19.48 -4.56
N ASP A 534 10.67 -19.76 -5.38
CA ASP A 534 10.86 -19.99 -6.81
C ASP A 534 11.43 -18.77 -7.57
N CYS A 535 12.12 -19.07 -8.67
CA CYS A 535 12.66 -18.04 -9.56
C CYS A 535 11.56 -17.53 -10.49
N SER A 536 11.35 -16.21 -10.55
CA SER A 536 10.29 -15.58 -11.35
C SER A 536 10.37 -15.85 -12.87
N ARG A 537 11.48 -16.41 -13.37
CA ARG A 537 11.72 -16.74 -14.79
C ARG A 537 12.59 -17.98 -14.89
N THR A 538 12.34 -18.83 -15.90
CA THR A 538 13.14 -20.05 -16.16
C THR A 538 14.48 -19.77 -16.84
N CYS A 539 14.69 -18.56 -17.37
CA CYS A 539 15.91 -18.12 -18.04
C CYS A 539 15.97 -16.59 -18.15
N GLY A 540 17.11 -16.07 -18.59
CA GLY A 540 17.25 -14.68 -19.04
C GLY A 540 17.29 -13.63 -17.92
N GLY A 541 17.55 -14.04 -16.68
CA GLY A 541 17.58 -13.21 -15.47
C GLY A 541 16.20 -13.10 -14.81
N GLY A 542 15.87 -14.05 -13.94
CA GLY A 542 14.75 -13.99 -13.01
C GLY A 542 15.14 -13.47 -11.63
N VAL A 543 14.17 -13.46 -10.71
CA VAL A 543 14.32 -12.99 -9.33
C VAL A 543 13.78 -14.06 -8.37
N GLN A 544 14.54 -14.38 -7.32
CA GLN A 544 14.07 -15.15 -6.16
C GLN A 544 13.92 -14.24 -4.95
N TYR A 545 12.94 -14.55 -4.10
CA TYR A 545 12.69 -13.88 -2.82
C TYR A 545 13.00 -14.81 -1.64
N SER A 546 13.42 -14.21 -0.53
CA SER A 546 13.55 -14.84 0.79
C SER A 546 13.01 -13.86 1.83
N PHE A 547 12.26 -14.39 2.80
CA PHE A 547 11.47 -13.64 3.78
C PHE A 547 11.97 -13.94 5.20
N ARG A 548 11.68 -13.07 6.17
CA ARG A 548 11.85 -13.39 7.59
C ARG A 548 10.78 -12.71 8.44
N ALA A 549 10.37 -13.38 9.51
CA ALA A 549 9.39 -12.88 10.47
C ALA A 549 10.06 -12.08 11.59
N CYS A 550 9.22 -11.38 12.36
CA CYS A 550 9.60 -10.66 13.58
C CYS A 550 9.20 -11.52 14.79
N ASP A 551 9.90 -12.63 14.98
CA ASP A 551 9.51 -13.78 15.81
C ASP A 551 10.60 -14.22 16.82
N ASN A 552 11.78 -13.61 16.77
CA ASN A 552 12.95 -14.02 17.57
C ASN A 552 13.53 -12.87 18.43
N PRO A 553 12.85 -12.43 19.50
CA PRO A 553 11.52 -12.88 19.95
C PRO A 553 10.38 -12.16 19.19
N LEU A 554 9.16 -12.70 19.31
CA LEU A 554 7.93 -12.00 18.90
C LEU A 554 7.72 -10.76 19.81
N PRO A 555 7.36 -9.58 19.27
CA PRO A 555 6.98 -8.44 20.09
C PRO A 555 5.80 -8.77 20.99
N LYS A 556 5.79 -8.30 22.24
CA LYS A 556 4.65 -8.43 23.17
C LYS A 556 4.50 -7.20 24.04
N ASN A 557 3.30 -7.03 24.61
CA ASN A 557 3.01 -6.09 25.69
C ASN A 557 3.42 -4.64 25.35
N GLY A 558 3.11 -4.18 24.13
CA GLY A 558 3.48 -2.83 23.65
C GLY A 558 4.95 -2.65 23.24
N GLY A 559 5.77 -3.70 23.26
CA GLY A 559 7.15 -3.67 22.76
C GLY A 559 7.23 -3.45 21.24
N LYS A 560 8.33 -2.86 20.79
CA LYS A 560 8.49 -2.38 19.40
C LYS A 560 8.51 -3.54 18.39
N TYR A 561 7.83 -3.35 17.26
CA TYR A 561 7.96 -4.23 16.09
C TYR A 561 9.35 -4.08 15.43
N CYS A 562 9.80 -5.11 14.71
CA CYS A 562 11.14 -5.15 14.14
C CYS A 562 11.35 -4.12 13.02
N GLU A 563 12.42 -3.33 13.11
CA GLU A 563 12.86 -2.41 12.05
C GLU A 563 13.97 -3.02 11.19
N GLY A 564 13.96 -2.78 9.88
CA GLY A 564 14.94 -3.30 8.93
C GLY A 564 14.33 -4.16 7.82
N LYS A 565 15.19 -4.78 6.99
CA LYS A 565 14.74 -5.58 5.83
C LYS A 565 13.89 -6.78 6.28
N ARG A 566 12.66 -6.90 5.77
CA ARG A 566 11.80 -8.10 5.92
C ARG A 566 11.85 -9.05 4.73
N ILE A 567 12.17 -8.51 3.55
CA ILE A 567 12.34 -9.27 2.30
C ILE A 567 13.74 -8.99 1.75
N GLN A 568 14.39 -10.04 1.25
CA GLN A 568 15.58 -9.95 0.41
C GLN A 568 15.33 -10.63 -0.94
N TYR A 569 16.02 -10.18 -1.98
CA TYR A 569 15.89 -10.71 -3.33
C TYR A 569 17.26 -10.91 -3.98
N ARG A 570 17.37 -11.88 -4.90
CA ARG A 570 18.56 -12.17 -5.69
C ARG A 570 18.20 -12.51 -7.13
N SER A 571 19.16 -12.34 -8.05
CA SER A 571 19.03 -12.91 -9.40
C SER A 571 19.11 -14.43 -9.37
N CYS A 572 18.43 -15.05 -10.33
CA CYS A 572 18.44 -16.49 -10.62
C CYS A 572 18.30 -16.68 -12.14
N ASN A 573 18.61 -17.88 -12.63
CA ASN A 573 18.42 -18.29 -14.03
C ASN A 573 18.90 -17.21 -15.03
N THR A 574 20.17 -16.81 -14.89
CA THR A 574 20.77 -15.62 -15.55
C THR A 574 21.27 -15.88 -16.96
N GLU A 575 21.40 -17.15 -17.36
CA GLU A 575 21.75 -17.62 -18.70
C GLU A 575 20.81 -17.06 -19.80
N THR A 576 21.27 -17.05 -21.04
CA THR A 576 20.43 -16.69 -22.20
C THR A 576 19.30 -17.69 -22.37
N CYS A 577 18.06 -17.20 -22.43
CA CYS A 577 16.95 -17.96 -22.98
C CYS A 577 17.28 -18.42 -24.42
N PRO A 578 16.75 -19.58 -24.86
CA PRO A 578 16.72 -19.95 -26.28
C PRO A 578 16.02 -18.87 -27.13
N ASP A 579 16.31 -18.81 -28.43
CA ASP A 579 15.73 -17.81 -29.33
C ASP A 579 14.21 -18.01 -29.55
N THR A 580 13.39 -17.36 -28.73
CA THR A 580 11.92 -17.34 -28.84
C THR A 580 11.44 -16.42 -29.97
N ASN A 581 11.77 -16.77 -31.21
CA ASN A 581 11.46 -16.01 -32.44
C ASN A 581 11.99 -14.56 -32.45
N GLY A 582 12.90 -14.21 -31.54
CA GLY A 582 13.46 -12.86 -31.39
C GLY A 582 12.56 -11.86 -30.66
N LEU A 583 11.54 -12.33 -29.93
CA LEU A 583 10.71 -11.50 -29.04
C LEU A 583 11.42 -11.24 -27.70
N SER A 584 11.10 -10.11 -27.06
CA SER A 584 11.48 -9.86 -25.66
C SER A 584 10.41 -10.36 -24.69
N PHE A 585 10.83 -10.74 -23.48
CA PHE A 585 9.94 -11.16 -22.38
C PHE A 585 8.84 -10.13 -22.03
N ARG A 586 9.01 -8.85 -22.42
CA ARG A 586 7.98 -7.81 -22.25
C ARG A 586 6.98 -7.75 -23.42
N GLU A 587 7.41 -8.11 -24.62
CA GLU A 587 6.49 -8.33 -25.76
C GLU A 587 5.62 -9.55 -25.50
N GLU A 588 6.20 -10.65 -25.01
CA GLU A 588 5.46 -11.84 -24.56
C GLU A 588 4.37 -11.48 -23.52
N GLN A 589 4.71 -10.64 -22.53
CA GLN A 589 3.73 -10.14 -21.54
C GLN A 589 2.65 -9.23 -22.12
N CYS A 590 2.93 -8.39 -23.12
CA CYS A 590 1.89 -7.62 -23.81
C CYS A 590 0.99 -8.55 -24.64
N LEU A 591 1.58 -9.49 -25.40
CA LEU A 591 0.87 -10.41 -26.28
C LEU A 591 -0.07 -11.35 -25.51
N ALA A 592 0.27 -11.72 -24.27
CA ALA A 592 -0.59 -12.47 -23.36
C ALA A 592 -1.90 -11.74 -22.95
N HIS A 593 -2.08 -10.47 -23.34
CA HIS A 593 -3.31 -9.69 -23.14
C HIS A 593 -4.09 -9.45 -24.44
N ASN A 594 -3.68 -10.03 -25.58
CA ASN A 594 -4.38 -9.85 -26.86
C ASN A 594 -5.84 -10.34 -26.78
N ASP A 595 -6.11 -11.42 -26.05
CA ASP A 595 -7.45 -12.02 -25.96
C ASP A 595 -8.37 -11.32 -24.92
N MET A 596 -7.80 -10.61 -23.94
CA MET A 596 -8.55 -9.72 -23.02
C MET A 596 -9.15 -8.47 -23.69
N SER A 597 -8.89 -8.26 -24.98
CA SER A 597 -9.39 -7.10 -25.74
C SER A 597 -10.92 -6.98 -25.79
N ALA A 598 -11.67 -8.03 -25.46
CA ALA A 598 -13.13 -8.02 -25.42
C ALA A 598 -13.73 -7.13 -24.32
N GLN A 599 -12.99 -6.84 -23.23
CA GLN A 599 -13.49 -6.06 -22.09
C GLN A 599 -13.24 -4.55 -22.20
N VAL A 600 -12.36 -4.10 -23.10
CA VAL A 600 -12.13 -2.66 -23.32
C VAL A 600 -13.16 -2.14 -24.31
N SER A 601 -13.92 -1.11 -23.92
CA SER A 601 -15.06 -0.54 -24.67
C SER A 601 -14.70 0.21 -25.97
N LEU A 602 -13.72 -0.28 -26.74
CA LEU A 602 -13.43 0.07 -28.13
C LEU A 602 -14.36 -0.67 -29.13
N GLY A 603 -15.43 -1.30 -28.63
CA GLY A 603 -16.62 -1.62 -29.43
C GLY A 603 -16.54 -2.86 -30.33
N SER A 604 -15.58 -3.77 -30.16
CA SER A 604 -15.63 -5.08 -30.83
C SER A 604 -14.65 -6.13 -30.26
N GLY A 605 -15.17 -7.30 -29.89
CA GLY A 605 -14.41 -8.42 -29.32
C GLY A 605 -13.60 -9.25 -30.33
N GLU A 606 -12.63 -8.65 -31.00
CA GLU A 606 -11.56 -9.38 -31.71
C GLU A 606 -10.20 -8.76 -31.37
N GLY A 607 -9.21 -9.62 -31.10
CA GLY A 607 -7.98 -9.27 -30.37
C GLY A 607 -7.13 -8.15 -30.98
N VAL A 608 -6.74 -7.20 -30.13
CA VAL A 608 -5.71 -6.20 -30.38
C VAL A 608 -4.32 -6.85 -30.29
N GLU A 609 -3.42 -6.58 -31.25
CA GLU A 609 -2.01 -6.97 -31.09
C GLU A 609 -1.28 -5.91 -30.24
N TRP A 610 -1.02 -6.24 -28.98
CA TRP A 610 -0.32 -5.36 -28.04
C TRP A 610 1.20 -5.46 -28.17
N VAL A 611 1.88 -4.32 -28.23
CA VAL A 611 3.35 -4.23 -28.18
C VAL A 611 3.79 -3.24 -27.10
N PRO A 612 4.96 -3.40 -26.44
CA PRO A 612 5.39 -2.48 -25.38
C PRO A 612 5.54 -1.03 -25.85
N LYS A 613 5.32 -0.11 -24.92
CA LYS A 613 5.62 1.32 -25.07
C LYS A 613 6.71 1.71 -24.07
N TYR A 614 7.84 2.24 -24.56
CA TYR A 614 8.89 2.82 -23.71
C TYR A 614 9.02 4.33 -23.93
N ALA A 615 8.97 4.81 -25.18
CA ALA A 615 8.90 6.23 -25.52
C ALA A 615 7.73 6.93 -24.82
N GLY A 616 8.02 8.06 -24.17
CA GLY A 616 7.07 8.81 -23.34
C GLY A 616 6.62 8.16 -22.02
N VAL A 617 7.23 7.05 -21.55
CA VAL A 617 6.90 6.46 -20.23
C VAL A 617 7.82 7.05 -19.15
N SER A 618 7.22 7.57 -18.07
CA SER A 618 7.92 8.16 -16.93
C SER A 618 8.91 7.17 -16.29
N PRO A 619 10.06 7.63 -15.76
CA PRO A 619 11.02 6.76 -15.08
C PRO A 619 10.45 5.95 -13.91
N LYS A 620 9.43 6.48 -13.20
CA LYS A 620 8.73 5.77 -12.11
C LYS A 620 7.89 4.60 -12.64
N ASP A 621 7.33 4.74 -13.85
CA ASP A 621 6.36 3.82 -14.45
C ASP A 621 6.99 2.76 -15.35
N ARG A 622 8.32 2.76 -15.51
CA ARG A 622 9.09 1.83 -16.36
C ARG A 622 8.95 0.35 -16.03
N CYS A 623 8.29 -0.01 -14.93
CA CYS A 623 7.99 -1.39 -14.56
C CYS A 623 6.49 -1.67 -14.42
N LYS A 624 5.61 -0.77 -14.87
CA LYS A 624 4.21 -1.07 -15.21
C LYS A 624 4.14 -1.74 -16.59
N LEU A 625 3.14 -2.57 -16.86
CA LEU A 625 2.96 -3.19 -18.19
C LEU A 625 2.23 -2.22 -19.13
N VAL A 626 2.97 -1.21 -19.62
CA VAL A 626 2.45 -0.23 -20.60
C VAL A 626 2.59 -0.78 -22.01
N CYS A 627 1.46 -1.06 -22.66
CA CYS A 627 1.39 -1.58 -24.01
C CYS A 627 0.61 -0.63 -24.93
N ARG A 628 0.93 -0.62 -26.22
CA ARG A 628 0.22 0.11 -27.27
C ARG A 628 -0.39 -0.85 -28.28
N ALA A 629 -1.56 -0.48 -28.80
CA ALA A 629 -2.21 -1.24 -29.87
C ALA A 629 -1.45 -1.01 -31.19
N LYS A 630 -0.84 -2.06 -31.74
CA LYS A 630 0.04 -2.01 -32.91
C LYS A 630 -0.65 -1.37 -34.12
N GLY A 631 0.05 -0.46 -34.80
CA GLY A 631 -0.51 0.33 -35.91
C GLY A 631 -1.39 1.52 -35.48
N THR A 632 -1.66 1.69 -34.19
CA THR A 632 -2.42 2.84 -33.64
C THR A 632 -1.54 3.74 -32.77
N GLY A 633 -2.09 4.89 -32.36
CA GLY A 633 -1.50 5.75 -31.32
C GLY A 633 -1.94 5.43 -29.89
N TYR A 634 -2.91 4.53 -29.68
CA TYR A 634 -3.49 4.26 -28.36
C TYR A 634 -2.60 3.36 -27.51
N PHE A 635 -2.52 3.65 -26.21
CA PHE A 635 -1.77 2.88 -25.24
C PHE A 635 -2.52 2.80 -23.90
N PHE A 636 -2.29 1.71 -23.18
CA PHE A 636 -2.97 1.37 -21.93
C PHE A 636 -1.96 0.75 -20.95
N VAL A 637 -2.29 0.79 -19.66
CA VAL A 637 -1.54 0.09 -18.60
C VAL A 637 -2.26 -1.22 -18.31
N LEU A 638 -1.77 -2.33 -18.87
CA LEU A 638 -2.48 -3.62 -18.81
C LEU A 638 -2.26 -4.38 -17.48
N LYS A 639 -1.17 -4.07 -16.76
CA LYS A 639 -0.90 -4.52 -15.38
C LYS A 639 -0.11 -3.45 -14.61
N SER A 640 -0.40 -3.34 -13.31
CA SER A 640 0.29 -2.45 -12.36
C SER A 640 1.78 -2.76 -12.20
N LYS A 641 2.21 -4.01 -12.45
CA LYS A 641 3.61 -4.40 -12.57
C LYS A 641 3.82 -5.40 -13.71
N VAL A 642 5.00 -5.38 -14.33
CA VAL A 642 5.53 -6.48 -15.15
C VAL A 642 6.04 -7.61 -14.24
N ALA A 643 6.21 -8.80 -14.78
CA ALA A 643 6.84 -9.93 -14.09
C ALA A 643 8.30 -9.61 -13.70
N ASP A 644 8.74 -10.07 -12.53
CA ASP A 644 10.05 -9.74 -12.00
C ASP A 644 11.18 -10.34 -12.83
N GLY A 645 12.28 -9.60 -12.97
CA GLY A 645 13.37 -9.92 -13.89
C GLY A 645 13.18 -9.38 -15.32
N THR A 646 12.01 -8.82 -15.65
CA THR A 646 11.81 -8.11 -16.93
C THR A 646 12.74 -6.88 -17.02
N PRO A 647 13.50 -6.67 -18.11
CA PRO A 647 14.28 -5.44 -18.29
C PRO A 647 13.40 -4.17 -18.27
N CYS A 648 13.85 -3.12 -17.57
CA CYS A 648 13.09 -1.87 -17.48
C CYS A 648 12.91 -1.16 -18.84
N SER A 649 13.86 -1.36 -19.75
CA SER A 649 13.90 -0.84 -21.11
C SER A 649 14.92 -1.64 -21.93
N PRO A 650 14.79 -1.77 -23.26
CA PRO A 650 15.69 -2.61 -24.07
C PRO A 650 17.17 -2.20 -24.01
N ASP A 651 17.42 -0.91 -23.81
CA ASP A 651 18.77 -0.33 -23.75
C ASP A 651 19.42 -0.43 -22.34
N SER A 652 18.81 -1.12 -21.37
CA SER A 652 19.24 -1.10 -19.97
C SER A 652 19.44 -2.50 -19.39
N THR A 653 20.52 -2.67 -18.64
CA THR A 653 20.77 -3.85 -17.81
C THR A 653 19.91 -3.88 -16.55
N SER A 654 19.23 -2.78 -16.19
CA SER A 654 18.34 -2.74 -15.04
C SER A 654 17.08 -3.57 -15.27
N VAL A 655 16.63 -4.27 -14.22
CA VAL A 655 15.48 -5.18 -14.24
C VAL A 655 14.40 -4.71 -13.27
N CYS A 656 13.16 -5.15 -13.51
CA CYS A 656 12.02 -4.88 -12.65
C CYS A 656 11.97 -5.86 -11.47
N VAL A 657 11.73 -5.33 -10.27
CA VAL A 657 11.49 -6.05 -9.01
C VAL A 657 10.33 -5.36 -8.30
N GLN A 658 9.20 -6.06 -8.13
CA GLN A 658 7.93 -5.56 -7.59
C GLN A 658 7.54 -4.17 -8.15
N GLY A 659 7.54 -4.04 -9.48
CA GLY A 659 7.17 -2.77 -10.12
C GLY A 659 8.18 -1.62 -9.98
N GLN A 660 9.37 -1.84 -9.41
CA GLN A 660 10.48 -0.88 -9.42
C GLN A 660 11.64 -1.31 -10.31
N CYS A 661 12.29 -0.34 -10.95
CA CYS A 661 13.48 -0.58 -11.77
C CYS A 661 14.76 -0.59 -10.92
N VAL A 662 15.34 -1.77 -10.68
CA VAL A 662 16.59 -1.94 -9.92
C VAL A 662 17.79 -2.16 -10.83
N LYS A 663 18.96 -1.66 -10.42
CA LYS A 663 20.21 -1.81 -11.17
C LYS A 663 20.72 -3.25 -11.10
N ALA A 664 20.87 -3.90 -12.26
CA ALA A 664 21.66 -5.11 -12.44
C ALA A 664 22.81 -4.86 -13.44
N GLY A 665 23.80 -5.75 -13.43
CA GLY A 665 24.92 -5.73 -14.38
C GLY A 665 24.55 -6.33 -15.74
N CYS A 666 25.47 -6.27 -16.70
CA CYS A 666 25.32 -6.93 -18.00
C CYS A 666 25.27 -8.47 -17.91
N ASP A 667 25.68 -9.00 -16.77
CA ASP A 667 25.57 -10.40 -16.33
C ASP A 667 24.15 -10.76 -15.82
N ARG A 668 23.22 -9.81 -15.85
CA ARG A 668 21.85 -9.91 -15.31
C ARG A 668 21.80 -10.14 -13.79
N VAL A 669 22.91 -9.92 -13.09
CA VAL A 669 22.99 -10.04 -11.63
C VAL A 669 22.63 -8.70 -10.98
N ILE A 670 21.58 -8.68 -10.17
CA ILE A 670 21.13 -7.48 -9.43
C ILE A 670 22.23 -7.04 -8.46
N GLY A 671 22.51 -5.73 -8.43
CA GLY A 671 23.61 -5.15 -7.67
C GLY A 671 24.99 -5.26 -8.34
N SER A 672 25.16 -6.08 -9.39
CA SER A 672 26.44 -6.19 -10.09
C SER A 672 26.91 -4.86 -10.69
N ASN A 673 28.23 -4.72 -10.76
CA ASN A 673 28.92 -3.59 -11.36
C ASN A 673 29.47 -3.89 -12.76
N ARG A 674 29.31 -5.13 -13.27
CA ARG A 674 29.71 -5.47 -14.65
C ARG A 674 28.87 -4.67 -15.65
N ARG A 675 29.52 -4.13 -16.68
CA ARG A 675 28.91 -3.34 -17.75
C ARG A 675 29.26 -3.93 -19.11
N PHE A 676 28.41 -3.68 -20.10
CA PHE A 676 28.80 -3.86 -21.49
C PHE A 676 29.92 -2.88 -21.84
N ASP A 677 30.88 -3.36 -22.62
CA ASP A 677 31.89 -2.52 -23.23
C ASP A 677 31.33 -1.77 -24.47
N LYS A 678 32.20 -0.99 -25.13
CA LYS A 678 31.85 -0.24 -26.35
C LYS A 678 31.48 -1.13 -27.56
N CYS A 679 31.70 -2.45 -27.46
CA CYS A 679 31.37 -3.47 -28.46
C CYS A 679 30.16 -4.34 -28.06
N ASN A 680 29.48 -4.00 -26.96
CA ASN A 680 28.38 -4.76 -26.34
C ASN A 680 28.78 -6.17 -25.84
N ILE A 681 30.04 -6.35 -25.41
CA ILE A 681 30.50 -7.55 -24.68
C ILE A 681 30.47 -7.27 -23.18
N CYS A 682 29.85 -8.17 -22.40
CA CYS A 682 29.74 -7.99 -20.95
C CYS A 682 31.09 -8.19 -20.26
N GLY A 683 31.63 -7.13 -19.67
CA GLY A 683 32.97 -7.15 -19.06
C GLY A 683 34.13 -7.19 -20.07
N GLY A 684 33.88 -6.87 -21.35
CA GLY A 684 34.94 -6.80 -22.37
C GLY A 684 35.84 -5.57 -22.25
N ASP A 685 36.95 -5.59 -22.99
CA ASP A 685 37.93 -4.50 -23.12
C ASP A 685 37.64 -3.55 -24.31
N GLY A 686 36.68 -3.95 -25.16
CA GLY A 686 36.36 -3.33 -26.42
C GLY A 686 37.43 -3.48 -27.51
N SER A 687 38.21 -4.56 -27.51
CA SER A 687 39.16 -4.87 -28.60
C SER A 687 38.44 -5.29 -29.89
N THR A 688 37.33 -6.01 -29.78
CA THR A 688 36.63 -6.74 -30.86
C THR A 688 35.96 -5.84 -31.92
N CYS A 689 35.79 -4.55 -31.64
CA CYS A 689 35.17 -3.59 -32.53
C CYS A 689 36.06 -2.36 -32.78
N LYS A 690 35.72 -1.58 -33.82
CA LYS A 690 36.33 -0.29 -34.15
C LYS A 690 35.28 0.81 -34.15
N LYS A 691 35.60 1.98 -33.60
CA LYS A 691 34.74 3.17 -33.71
C LYS A 691 34.75 3.65 -35.15
N VAL A 692 33.57 3.94 -35.69
CA VAL A 692 33.36 4.64 -36.96
C VAL A 692 32.59 5.91 -36.67
N SER A 693 32.96 7.03 -37.31
CA SER A 693 32.25 8.30 -37.16
C SER A 693 32.53 9.21 -38.34
N GLY A 694 31.54 10.03 -38.69
CA GLY A 694 31.63 10.98 -39.79
C GLY A 694 30.55 12.05 -39.71
N SER A 695 30.52 12.91 -40.72
CA SER A 695 29.55 14.01 -40.81
C SER A 695 29.21 14.34 -42.26
N LEU A 696 27.98 14.81 -42.47
CA LEU A 696 27.53 15.42 -43.71
C LEU A 696 27.19 16.88 -43.41
N GLU A 697 27.60 17.80 -44.29
CA GLU A 697 27.38 19.27 -44.13
C GLU A 697 26.70 19.92 -45.35
N ARG A 698 26.45 19.15 -46.41
CA ARG A 698 25.78 19.56 -47.66
C ARG A 698 25.02 18.37 -48.20
N ALA A 699 23.79 18.58 -48.67
CA ALA A 699 23.01 17.56 -49.34
C ALA A 699 22.43 18.09 -50.66
N ARG A 700 22.02 17.16 -51.53
CA ARG A 700 21.09 17.45 -52.63
C ARG A 700 19.66 17.53 -52.08
N PRO A 701 18.74 18.28 -52.72
CA PRO A 701 17.32 18.21 -52.37
C PRO A 701 16.77 16.79 -52.55
N GLY A 702 15.82 16.39 -51.70
CA GLY A 702 15.32 15.02 -51.61
C GLY A 702 16.11 14.15 -50.62
N TYR A 703 16.05 12.83 -50.80
CA TYR A 703 16.75 11.85 -49.96
C TYR A 703 18.21 11.66 -50.40
N GLN A 704 19.14 11.76 -49.46
CA GLN A 704 20.56 11.44 -49.68
C GLN A 704 21.08 10.48 -48.60
N ASP A 705 21.78 9.42 -49.01
CA ASP A 705 22.46 8.48 -48.12
C ASP A 705 23.58 9.19 -47.33
N VAL A 706 23.57 9.01 -46.01
CA VAL A 706 24.56 9.55 -45.05
C VAL A 706 25.60 8.49 -44.70
N VAL A 707 25.13 7.28 -44.35
CA VAL A 707 25.97 6.11 -44.03
C VAL A 707 25.14 4.83 -44.00
N THR A 708 25.67 3.73 -44.54
CA THR A 708 25.15 2.38 -44.26
C THR A 708 25.88 1.80 -43.05
N ILE A 709 25.14 1.55 -41.97
CA ILE A 709 25.64 0.96 -40.74
C ILE A 709 25.48 -0.57 -40.86
N PRO A 710 26.54 -1.38 -40.67
CA PRO A 710 26.47 -2.82 -40.85
C PRO A 710 25.74 -3.53 -39.69
N ALA A 711 25.27 -4.76 -39.96
CA ALA A 711 24.84 -5.66 -38.88
C ALA A 711 25.96 -5.91 -37.86
N GLY A 712 25.60 -6.20 -36.62
CA GLY A 712 26.52 -6.32 -35.49
C GLY A 712 27.07 -4.98 -34.97
N ALA A 713 26.76 -3.84 -35.61
CA ALA A 713 27.17 -2.53 -35.11
C ALA A 713 26.40 -2.14 -33.83
N THR A 714 27.11 -1.54 -32.87
CA THR A 714 26.60 -1.18 -31.54
C THR A 714 26.79 0.32 -31.26
N HIS A 715 26.10 0.84 -30.23
CA HIS A 715 26.18 2.25 -29.81
C HIS A 715 26.01 3.24 -30.98
N VAL A 716 25.03 2.99 -31.84
CA VAL A 716 24.64 3.86 -32.94
C VAL A 716 24.09 5.18 -32.37
N ASP A 717 24.64 6.29 -32.84
CA ASP A 717 24.26 7.63 -32.41
C ASP A 717 24.40 8.61 -33.59
N VAL A 718 23.27 8.92 -34.24
CA VAL A 718 23.17 9.91 -35.33
C VAL A 718 22.43 11.14 -34.82
N LYS A 719 22.95 12.32 -35.14
CA LYS A 719 22.43 13.62 -34.70
C LYS A 719 22.34 14.58 -35.87
N GLN A 720 21.19 15.20 -36.06
CA GLN A 720 20.96 16.34 -36.94
C GLN A 720 20.63 17.57 -36.08
N ARG A 721 21.18 18.72 -36.44
CA ARG A 721 21.09 19.97 -35.66
C ARG A 721 20.59 21.12 -36.52
N ALA A 722 19.44 21.69 -36.15
CA ALA A 722 19.02 22.98 -36.67
C ALA A 722 20.06 24.07 -36.31
N PRO A 723 20.28 25.09 -37.17
CA PRO A 723 21.08 26.26 -36.83
C PRO A 723 20.42 27.06 -35.70
N GLY A 724 21.22 27.54 -34.75
CA GLY A 724 20.78 28.04 -33.43
C GLY A 724 19.93 29.33 -33.38
N ASN A 725 19.42 29.81 -34.51
CA ASN A 725 18.65 31.06 -34.62
C ASN A 725 17.18 30.80 -35.02
N GLY A 726 16.62 29.64 -34.68
CA GLY A 726 15.21 29.29 -34.95
C GLY A 726 14.83 29.04 -36.41
N ARG A 727 15.78 29.16 -37.36
CA ARG A 727 15.55 28.72 -38.75
C ARG A 727 15.64 27.20 -38.84
N HIS A 728 14.57 26.55 -39.29
CA HIS A 728 14.62 25.16 -39.71
C HIS A 728 15.44 25.07 -41.01
N ASP A 729 16.43 24.18 -41.02
CA ASP A 729 17.25 23.82 -42.20
C ASP A 729 16.53 22.80 -43.11
N ASN A 730 15.25 22.52 -42.82
CA ASN A 730 14.34 21.66 -43.58
C ASN A 730 14.92 20.29 -43.97
N SER A 731 15.80 19.77 -43.11
CA SER A 731 16.57 18.54 -43.33
C SER A 731 16.38 17.59 -42.17
N TYR A 732 15.81 16.42 -42.46
CA TYR A 732 15.30 15.43 -41.50
C TYR A 732 15.94 14.05 -41.69
N LEU A 733 16.16 13.31 -40.61
CA LEU A 733 16.74 11.95 -40.67
C LEU A 733 15.70 10.94 -41.19
N ALA A 734 16.15 10.00 -42.01
CA ALA A 734 15.36 8.86 -42.48
C ALA A 734 16.18 7.55 -42.36
N VAL A 735 15.48 6.42 -42.32
CA VAL A 735 16.12 5.09 -42.19
C VAL A 735 15.51 4.12 -43.20
N ARG A 736 16.36 3.49 -44.01
CA ARG A 736 16.00 2.58 -45.10
C ARG A 736 16.74 1.25 -44.94
N ARG A 737 16.02 0.14 -45.10
CA ARG A 737 16.55 -1.23 -45.16
C ARG A 737 17.25 -1.50 -46.50
N GLN A 738 18.00 -2.60 -46.58
CA GLN A 738 18.62 -3.05 -47.84
C GLN A 738 17.63 -3.47 -48.93
N ASP A 739 16.43 -3.94 -48.56
CA ASP A 739 15.33 -4.26 -49.49
C ASP A 739 14.68 -3.02 -50.12
N GLY A 740 15.05 -1.80 -49.68
CA GLY A 740 14.49 -0.54 -50.12
C GLY A 740 13.38 0.02 -49.22
N ASN A 741 12.84 -0.76 -48.28
CA ASN A 741 11.74 -0.34 -47.42
C ASN A 741 12.19 0.68 -46.37
N TYR A 742 11.36 1.69 -46.11
CA TYR A 742 11.62 2.70 -45.09
C TYR A 742 11.12 2.26 -43.71
N LEU A 743 11.98 2.39 -42.71
CA LEU A 743 11.66 2.22 -41.29
C LEU A 743 11.31 3.55 -40.60
N LEU A 744 11.82 4.66 -41.13
CA LEU A 744 11.60 6.01 -40.62
C LEU A 744 11.60 7.02 -41.76
N ASN A 745 10.63 7.95 -41.72
CA ASN A 745 10.53 9.13 -42.58
C ASN A 745 10.62 8.83 -44.09
N GLY A 746 9.98 7.75 -44.56
CA GLY A 746 9.80 7.43 -45.98
C GLY A 746 8.64 8.19 -46.64
N ASP A 747 8.50 8.07 -47.95
CA ASP A 747 7.44 8.69 -48.78
C ASP A 747 7.21 10.20 -48.55
N TYR A 748 8.25 10.94 -48.13
CA TYR A 748 8.17 12.34 -47.69
C TYR A 748 7.25 12.59 -46.46
N LYS A 749 6.86 11.54 -45.73
CA LYS A 749 6.03 11.60 -44.51
C LYS A 749 6.93 11.70 -43.29
N LEU A 750 6.81 12.76 -42.48
CA LEU A 750 7.66 12.99 -41.31
C LEU A 750 6.99 12.54 -40.00
N MET A 751 7.73 11.80 -39.18
CA MET A 751 7.37 11.47 -37.80
C MET A 751 7.80 12.60 -36.86
N THR A 752 6.83 13.31 -36.29
CA THR A 752 7.08 14.52 -35.48
C THR A 752 7.44 14.25 -34.02
N MET A 753 7.07 13.08 -33.48
CA MET A 753 7.17 12.72 -32.05
C MET A 753 8.25 11.67 -31.76
N GLU A 754 8.70 11.59 -30.50
CA GLU A 754 9.59 10.51 -30.04
C GLU A 754 8.97 9.14 -30.33
N THR A 755 9.71 8.30 -31.05
CA THR A 755 9.22 7.02 -31.59
C THR A 755 10.25 5.91 -31.40
N ASP A 756 9.78 4.78 -30.89
CA ASP A 756 10.50 3.52 -30.80
C ASP A 756 10.31 2.69 -32.08
N ILE A 757 11.37 2.48 -32.84
CA ILE A 757 11.39 1.60 -34.03
C ILE A 757 11.91 0.22 -33.59
N ALA A 758 11.04 -0.79 -33.68
CA ALA A 758 11.39 -2.16 -33.31
C ALA A 758 12.16 -2.88 -34.44
N LEU A 759 13.22 -3.59 -34.07
CA LEU A 759 14.00 -4.48 -34.92
C LEU A 759 14.10 -5.84 -34.21
N ARG A 760 14.42 -6.94 -34.91
CA ARG A 760 14.61 -8.24 -34.25
C ARG A 760 15.76 -8.14 -33.23
N GLY A 761 15.47 -8.39 -31.95
CA GLY A 761 16.46 -8.32 -30.87
C GLY A 761 17.09 -6.94 -30.58
N SER A 762 16.62 -5.84 -31.16
CA SER A 762 17.13 -4.48 -30.88
C SER A 762 16.08 -3.39 -31.11
N LEU A 763 16.35 -2.18 -30.63
CA LEU A 763 15.43 -1.05 -30.75
C LEU A 763 16.18 0.22 -31.14
N LEU A 764 15.63 0.94 -32.11
CA LEU A 764 16.18 2.18 -32.64
C LEU A 764 15.26 3.34 -32.24
N ARG A 765 15.68 4.11 -31.24
CA ARG A 765 14.90 5.24 -30.70
C ARG A 765 15.19 6.51 -31.49
N TYR A 766 14.13 7.17 -31.93
CA TYR A 766 14.15 8.41 -32.70
C TYR A 766 13.42 9.52 -31.92
N SER A 767 13.98 10.73 -31.88
CA SER A 767 13.47 11.85 -31.07
C SER A 767 12.21 12.55 -31.60
N GLY A 768 11.81 12.31 -32.85
CA GLY A 768 10.83 13.15 -33.55
C GLY A 768 11.49 14.32 -34.29
N SER A 769 10.91 14.72 -35.43
CA SER A 769 11.40 15.83 -36.26
C SER A 769 11.10 17.21 -35.69
N SER A 770 10.25 17.30 -34.65
CA SER A 770 9.99 18.54 -33.90
C SER A 770 11.08 18.87 -32.88
N ALA A 771 11.99 17.93 -32.60
CA ALA A 771 13.07 18.11 -31.62
C ALA A 771 14.16 19.08 -32.13
N THR A 772 14.63 19.97 -31.26
CA THR A 772 15.74 20.91 -31.55
C THR A 772 17.07 20.21 -31.87
N LEU A 773 17.23 18.98 -31.38
CA LEU A 773 18.26 18.02 -31.76
C LEU A 773 17.55 16.74 -32.22
N GLU A 774 17.39 16.60 -33.52
CA GLU A 774 16.87 15.37 -34.11
C GLU A 774 17.93 14.27 -33.94
N ARG A 775 17.56 13.15 -33.30
CA ARG A 775 18.50 12.11 -32.88
C ARG A 775 17.94 10.71 -33.07
N LEU A 776 18.79 9.84 -33.60
CA LEU A 776 18.58 8.41 -33.79
C LEU A 776 19.61 7.64 -32.94
N ARG A 777 19.17 6.69 -32.11
CA ARG A 777 20.07 5.94 -31.20
C ARG A 777 19.68 4.47 -31.01
N SER A 778 20.68 3.59 -30.94
CA SER A 778 20.57 2.20 -30.50
C SER A 778 21.83 1.79 -29.75
N PHE A 779 21.71 0.97 -28.70
CA PHE A 779 22.86 0.44 -27.94
C PHE A 779 23.21 -0.99 -28.36
N ALA A 780 22.18 -1.85 -28.46
CA ALA A 780 22.29 -3.24 -28.86
C ALA A 780 22.83 -3.41 -30.30
N PRO A 781 23.41 -4.59 -30.64
CA PRO A 781 23.85 -4.88 -32.00
C PRO A 781 22.70 -4.82 -33.00
N LEU A 782 22.90 -4.17 -34.14
CA LEU A 782 21.90 -4.19 -35.23
C LEU A 782 21.79 -5.60 -35.83
N PRO A 783 20.59 -6.18 -36.01
CA PRO A 783 20.39 -7.51 -36.60
C PRO A 783 20.59 -7.51 -38.12
N GLU A 784 20.40 -6.36 -38.76
CA GLU A 784 20.45 -6.15 -40.20
C GLU A 784 21.19 -4.83 -40.51
N PRO A 785 21.85 -4.70 -41.67
CA PRO A 785 22.45 -3.43 -42.07
C PRO A 785 21.38 -2.38 -42.42
N LEU A 786 21.56 -1.16 -41.91
CA LEU A 786 20.62 -0.05 -42.08
C LEU A 786 21.29 1.14 -42.79
N THR A 787 20.66 1.66 -43.84
CA THR A 787 21.09 2.90 -44.49
C THR A 787 20.40 4.09 -43.85
N ILE A 788 21.20 4.97 -43.25
CA ILE A 788 20.75 6.25 -42.72
C ILE A 788 20.78 7.28 -43.84
N GLN A 789 19.69 8.02 -43.99
CA GLN A 789 19.50 9.06 -44.99
C GLN A 789 19.19 10.41 -44.33
N VAL A 790 19.35 11.49 -45.07
CA VAL A 790 18.75 12.78 -44.78
C VAL A 790 17.82 13.19 -45.93
N LEU A 791 16.57 13.52 -45.61
CA LEU A 791 15.62 14.16 -46.51
C LEU A 791 15.77 15.67 -46.37
N SER A 792 16.19 16.38 -47.41
CA SER A 792 16.46 17.83 -47.39
C SER A 792 15.55 18.58 -48.36
N VAL A 793 14.93 19.68 -47.91
CA VAL A 793 13.92 20.42 -48.70
C VAL A 793 14.30 21.91 -48.85
N GLY A 794 14.48 22.35 -50.09
CA GLY A 794 14.89 23.72 -50.44
C GLY A 794 16.18 23.74 -51.27
N GLU A 795 16.62 24.93 -51.66
CA GLU A 795 17.85 25.11 -52.45
C GLU A 795 19.11 25.11 -51.55
N ALA A 796 20.16 24.41 -51.99
CA ALA A 796 21.45 24.30 -51.31
C ALA A 796 21.40 24.00 -49.79
N PRO A 797 20.65 22.98 -49.33
CA PRO A 797 20.50 22.66 -47.91
C PRO A 797 21.83 22.28 -47.24
N ARG A 798 22.00 22.64 -45.96
CA ARG A 798 23.26 22.46 -45.21
C ARG A 798 23.06 21.61 -43.94
N PRO A 799 22.51 20.38 -44.08
CA PRO A 799 22.22 19.50 -42.96
C PRO A 799 23.46 19.25 -42.15
N ARG A 800 23.36 19.32 -40.82
CA ARG A 800 24.49 19.25 -39.88
C ARG A 800 24.57 17.87 -39.24
N VAL A 801 24.48 16.83 -40.06
CA VAL A 801 24.42 15.45 -39.59
C VAL A 801 25.78 14.99 -39.10
N LYS A 802 25.85 14.48 -37.87
CA LYS A 802 27.03 13.81 -37.31
C LYS A 802 26.65 12.44 -36.79
N TYR A 803 27.39 11.41 -37.19
CA TYR A 803 27.14 10.02 -36.78
C TYR A 803 28.35 9.39 -36.11
N SER A 804 28.09 8.45 -35.20
CA SER A 804 29.08 7.52 -34.69
C SER A 804 28.45 6.18 -34.32
N TYR A 805 29.21 5.11 -34.47
CA TYR A 805 28.86 3.74 -34.06
C TYR A 805 30.14 2.92 -33.85
N PHE A 806 30.02 1.71 -33.32
CA PHE A 806 31.12 0.75 -33.24
C PHE A 806 30.81 -0.46 -34.12
N ALA A 807 31.67 -0.73 -35.11
CA ALA A 807 31.52 -1.85 -36.04
C ALA A 807 32.42 -3.03 -35.62
N PRO A 808 31.97 -4.29 -35.76
CA PRO A 808 32.83 -5.46 -35.54
C PRO A 808 34.10 -5.42 -36.40
N ARG A 809 35.20 -6.01 -35.91
CA ARG A 809 36.36 -6.33 -36.74
C ARG A 809 36.09 -7.62 -37.53
N PRO A 810 36.46 -7.71 -38.81
CA PRO A 810 36.55 -9.01 -39.49
C PRO A 810 37.68 -9.83 -38.85
N ASN A 811 37.43 -11.10 -38.56
CA ASN A 811 38.45 -12.00 -38.02
C ASN A 811 39.40 -12.46 -39.14
N ASN A 812 40.71 -12.24 -38.96
CA ASN A 812 41.75 -12.80 -39.81
C ASN A 812 41.91 -14.30 -39.53
N ALA A 813 40.98 -15.13 -40.04
CA ALA A 813 40.92 -16.56 -39.73
C ALA A 813 40.44 -17.44 -40.91
N ALA A 814 40.65 -17.04 -42.18
CA ALA A 814 40.36 -17.88 -43.35
C ALA A 814 41.06 -17.41 -44.66
N SER A 815 42.40 -17.46 -44.73
CA SER A 815 43.12 -17.54 -46.03
C SER A 815 44.60 -17.91 -45.88
N ALA A 816 44.91 -19.17 -46.20
CA ALA A 816 46.22 -19.59 -46.68
C ALA A 816 45.95 -20.55 -47.84
N SER A 817 46.07 -20.08 -49.08
CA SER A 817 45.78 -20.89 -50.26
C SER A 817 46.95 -21.82 -50.57
N GLY A 818 46.65 -23.10 -50.82
CA GLY A 818 47.60 -24.11 -51.27
C GLY A 818 47.03 -24.84 -52.48
N ASN A 819 47.38 -24.38 -53.69
CA ASN A 819 46.92 -24.99 -54.94
C ASN A 819 47.57 -26.36 -55.18
N ASN A 820 46.80 -27.34 -55.62
CA ASN A 820 47.10 -28.13 -56.83
C ASN A 820 45.89 -28.98 -57.27
N ALA A 821 45.91 -29.47 -58.52
CA ALA A 821 44.76 -30.11 -59.16
C ALA A 821 45.12 -31.48 -59.78
N GLY A 822 44.14 -32.39 -59.89
CA GLY A 822 44.16 -33.45 -60.91
C GLY A 822 43.54 -34.81 -60.56
N ARG A 823 42.71 -35.30 -61.50
CA ARG A 823 42.41 -36.71 -61.84
C ARG A 823 41.65 -37.65 -60.86
N ARG A 824 40.61 -38.29 -61.41
CA ARG A 824 40.22 -39.70 -61.18
C ARG A 824 41.00 -40.60 -62.18
N PRO A 825 41.21 -41.91 -61.95
CA PRO A 825 40.18 -42.96 -62.12
C PRO A 825 40.19 -43.99 -60.96
N SER A 826 39.87 -45.27 -61.20
CA SER A 826 39.27 -46.19 -60.22
C SER A 826 39.63 -47.70 -60.39
N ILE A 827 39.14 -48.52 -59.45
CA ILE A 827 38.83 -49.98 -59.52
C ILE A 827 39.87 -51.01 -58.98
N ASN A 828 39.32 -52.02 -58.27
CA ASN A 828 39.83 -53.35 -57.85
C ASN A 828 40.84 -53.53 -56.70
N ALA A 829 40.31 -54.01 -55.56
CA ALA A 829 40.87 -55.12 -54.78
C ALA A 829 39.71 -55.88 -54.09
N ILE A 830 39.80 -57.21 -53.94
CA ILE A 830 38.76 -58.07 -53.32
C ILE A 830 39.31 -58.66 -52.01
N ARG A 831 38.47 -58.80 -50.98
CA ARG A 831 38.68 -59.78 -49.89
C ARG A 831 37.35 -60.32 -49.35
N GLU A 832 37.43 -61.46 -48.69
CA GLU A 832 36.29 -62.38 -48.48
C GLU A 832 35.43 -62.07 -47.24
N VAL A 833 34.26 -62.71 -47.20
CA VAL A 833 33.18 -62.52 -46.22
C VAL A 833 33.47 -63.25 -44.90
N GLY A 834 33.26 -62.54 -43.77
CA GLY A 834 33.08 -63.14 -42.45
C GLY A 834 31.60 -63.13 -42.05
N GLY A 835 31.09 -64.22 -41.47
CA GLY A 835 29.66 -64.40 -41.21
C GLY A 835 29.17 -63.77 -39.90
N ALA A 836 28.76 -62.50 -39.96
CA ALA A 836 27.99 -61.80 -38.92
C ALA A 836 26.81 -61.04 -39.55
N GLU A 837 25.67 -60.99 -38.87
CA GLU A 837 24.39 -60.48 -39.41
C GLU A 837 23.74 -59.41 -38.52
N TRP A 838 23.07 -58.43 -39.14
CA TRP A 838 22.36 -57.35 -38.45
C TRP A 838 20.98 -57.78 -37.95
N THR A 839 20.84 -57.98 -36.65
CA THR A 839 19.57 -58.29 -35.99
C THR A 839 18.82 -57.02 -35.59
N LEU A 840 17.49 -57.04 -35.71
CA LEU A 840 16.60 -55.88 -35.55
C LEU A 840 15.66 -56.08 -34.36
N ARG A 841 15.52 -55.07 -33.50
CA ARG A 841 14.47 -55.03 -32.46
C ARG A 841 13.17 -54.40 -32.98
N GLU A 842 12.14 -54.48 -32.15
CA GLU A 842 10.89 -53.74 -32.35
C GLU A 842 11.09 -52.22 -32.23
N TRP A 843 10.11 -51.47 -32.76
CA TRP A 843 10.13 -50.01 -32.76
C TRP A 843 9.59 -49.43 -31.46
N GLY A 844 10.28 -48.43 -30.91
CA GLY A 844 9.78 -47.62 -29.81
C GLY A 844 8.64 -46.68 -30.24
N PRO A 845 7.99 -45.97 -29.28
CA PRO A 845 6.89 -45.06 -29.58
C PRO A 845 7.30 -43.93 -30.54
N CYS A 846 6.35 -43.47 -31.34
CA CYS A 846 6.55 -42.37 -32.28
C CYS A 846 6.76 -41.03 -31.55
N SER A 847 7.73 -40.23 -32.00
CA SER A 847 8.05 -38.94 -31.37
C SER A 847 7.01 -37.82 -31.57
N GLN A 848 6.00 -38.02 -32.43
CA GLN A 848 4.89 -37.09 -32.66
C GLN A 848 3.60 -37.89 -32.93
N THR A 849 2.43 -37.25 -32.77
CA THR A 849 1.10 -37.88 -32.99
C THR A 849 0.46 -37.51 -34.33
N CYS A 850 0.85 -36.38 -34.94
CA CYS A 850 0.53 -35.98 -36.31
C CYS A 850 1.77 -35.30 -36.94
N GLY A 851 1.72 -34.98 -38.23
CA GLY A 851 2.70 -34.09 -38.89
C GLY A 851 4.02 -34.73 -39.33
N GLY A 852 4.24 -36.02 -39.08
CA GLY A 852 5.48 -36.72 -39.42
C GLY A 852 6.45 -36.84 -38.24
N GLY A 853 6.16 -37.75 -37.32
CA GLY A 853 7.08 -38.15 -36.27
C GLY A 853 8.15 -39.13 -36.76
N THR A 854 9.06 -39.50 -35.86
CA THR A 854 10.09 -40.52 -36.08
C THR A 854 10.10 -41.50 -34.91
N GLN A 855 10.20 -42.79 -35.21
CA GLN A 855 10.36 -43.88 -34.23
C GLN A 855 11.74 -44.53 -34.43
N GLN A 856 12.35 -44.98 -33.33
CA GLN A 856 13.68 -45.60 -33.30
C GLN A 856 13.58 -47.07 -32.87
N ARG A 857 14.51 -47.90 -33.32
CA ARG A 857 14.72 -49.27 -32.84
C ARG A 857 16.21 -49.55 -32.64
N GLU A 858 16.52 -50.53 -31.81
CA GLU A 858 17.88 -51.04 -31.68
C GLU A 858 18.24 -51.95 -32.87
N VAL A 859 19.48 -51.82 -33.36
CA VAL A 859 20.05 -52.58 -34.49
C VAL A 859 21.43 -53.09 -34.07
N VAL A 860 21.59 -54.41 -33.95
CA VAL A 860 22.76 -55.05 -33.33
C VAL A 860 23.39 -56.05 -34.29
N CYS A 861 24.72 -55.97 -34.48
CA CYS A 861 25.49 -56.96 -35.23
C CYS A 861 25.74 -58.19 -34.35
N LEU A 862 25.37 -59.39 -34.80
CA LEU A 862 25.62 -60.65 -34.09
C LEU A 862 26.46 -61.61 -34.92
N ASP A 863 27.37 -62.35 -34.27
CA ASP A 863 28.07 -63.48 -34.88
C ASP A 863 27.16 -64.71 -35.05
N SER A 864 27.65 -65.72 -35.75
CA SER A 864 26.97 -67.02 -35.92
C SER A 864 26.78 -67.83 -34.63
N GLN A 865 27.17 -67.29 -33.47
CA GLN A 865 26.94 -67.83 -32.12
C GLN A 865 26.00 -66.92 -31.30
N GLY A 866 25.38 -65.91 -31.92
CA GLY A 866 24.41 -65.00 -31.30
C GLY A 866 25.00 -63.92 -30.40
N ARG A 867 26.31 -63.65 -30.46
CA ARG A 867 27.00 -62.67 -29.62
C ARG A 867 27.31 -61.37 -30.37
N PRO A 868 27.41 -60.21 -29.70
CA PRO A 868 27.78 -58.95 -30.34
C PRO A 868 29.11 -59.03 -31.11
N SER A 869 29.06 -58.76 -32.41
CA SER A 869 30.22 -58.71 -33.31
C SER A 869 30.41 -57.28 -33.87
N ARG A 870 31.52 -57.06 -34.58
CA ARG A 870 31.81 -55.87 -35.40
C ARG A 870 32.06 -56.21 -36.88
N ASP A 871 31.86 -57.46 -37.27
CA ASP A 871 32.21 -57.98 -38.59
C ASP A 871 31.08 -57.80 -39.62
N CYS A 872 29.90 -57.34 -39.19
CA CYS A 872 28.79 -56.99 -40.10
C CYS A 872 29.15 -55.74 -40.91
N PRO A 873 28.97 -55.73 -42.25
CA PRO A 873 29.19 -54.53 -43.06
C PRO A 873 28.26 -53.38 -42.64
N GLU A 874 28.82 -52.24 -42.23
CA GLU A 874 28.04 -51.02 -41.93
C GLU A 874 27.29 -50.49 -43.16
N GLU A 875 27.78 -50.77 -44.38
CA GLU A 875 27.08 -50.50 -45.65
C GLU A 875 25.72 -51.22 -45.76
N LEU A 876 25.57 -52.36 -45.07
CA LEU A 876 24.34 -53.17 -45.03
C LEU A 876 23.55 -52.97 -43.74
N ARG A 877 23.95 -52.03 -42.88
CA ARG A 877 23.27 -51.78 -41.59
C ARG A 877 21.85 -51.25 -41.82
N PRO A 878 20.80 -51.97 -41.42
CA PRO A 878 19.44 -51.53 -41.67
C PRO A 878 19.09 -50.28 -40.86
N LEU A 879 18.16 -49.48 -41.39
CA LEU A 879 17.73 -48.24 -40.75
C LEU A 879 17.19 -48.51 -39.34
N ALA A 880 17.85 -47.89 -38.35
CA ALA A 880 17.45 -47.84 -36.95
C ALA A 880 16.34 -46.81 -36.67
N SER A 881 15.99 -45.99 -37.67
CA SER A 881 15.10 -44.84 -37.61
C SER A 881 14.09 -44.90 -38.76
N GLN A 882 12.79 -44.77 -38.50
CA GLN A 882 11.77 -44.65 -39.55
C GLN A 882 10.71 -43.60 -39.20
N SER A 883 10.04 -43.06 -40.23
CA SER A 883 8.92 -42.12 -40.05
C SER A 883 7.67 -42.81 -39.49
N CYS A 884 6.82 -42.01 -38.85
CA CYS A 884 5.54 -42.42 -38.27
C CYS A 884 4.60 -41.20 -38.16
N ALA A 885 3.36 -41.40 -37.69
CA ALA A 885 2.37 -40.33 -37.53
C ALA A 885 2.14 -39.48 -38.81
N SER A 886 1.82 -40.16 -39.92
CA SER A 886 1.57 -39.57 -41.24
C SER A 886 0.24 -38.80 -41.39
N GLN A 887 -0.52 -38.60 -40.32
CA GLN A 887 -1.76 -37.84 -40.35
C GLN A 887 -1.47 -36.33 -40.34
N SER A 888 -2.20 -35.57 -41.17
CA SER A 888 -2.11 -34.11 -41.18
C SER A 888 -2.56 -33.52 -39.84
N CYS A 889 -1.78 -32.60 -39.26
CA CYS A 889 -2.20 -31.85 -38.08
C CYS A 889 -3.31 -30.83 -38.43
N PRO A 890 -4.11 -30.38 -37.44
CA PRO A 890 -5.08 -29.31 -37.62
C PRO A 890 -4.45 -28.02 -38.18
N SER A 891 -5.23 -27.24 -38.94
CA SER A 891 -4.76 -26.05 -39.64
C SER A 891 -5.72 -24.87 -39.54
N TRP A 892 -5.22 -23.66 -39.77
CA TRP A 892 -6.00 -22.43 -39.66
C TRP A 892 -6.66 -22.02 -40.99
N LEU A 893 -7.98 -21.89 -40.99
CA LEU A 893 -8.76 -21.40 -42.12
C LEU A 893 -9.16 -19.92 -41.91
N LEU A 894 -8.86 -19.08 -42.92
CA LEU A 894 -9.26 -17.67 -42.99
C LEU A 894 -10.67 -17.51 -43.55
N GLY A 895 -11.48 -16.66 -42.92
CA GLY A 895 -12.77 -16.21 -43.45
C GLY A 895 -12.68 -14.98 -44.36
N GLU A 896 -13.83 -14.61 -44.90
CA GLU A 896 -14.02 -13.40 -45.72
C GLU A 896 -13.92 -12.10 -44.92
N TRP A 897 -13.67 -10.99 -45.63
CA TRP A 897 -13.62 -9.65 -45.03
C TRP A 897 -15.01 -9.05 -44.79
N SER A 898 -15.18 -8.40 -43.64
CA SER A 898 -16.35 -7.60 -43.31
C SER A 898 -16.49 -6.35 -44.19
N VAL A 899 -17.68 -5.76 -44.17
CA VAL A 899 -17.87 -4.36 -44.57
C VAL A 899 -16.95 -3.42 -43.76
N CYS A 900 -16.62 -2.27 -44.34
CA CYS A 900 -15.78 -1.26 -43.68
C CYS A 900 -16.54 -0.58 -42.54
N SER A 901 -15.90 -0.36 -41.38
CA SER A 901 -16.52 0.25 -40.19
C SER A 901 -16.89 1.73 -40.33
N LYS A 902 -16.59 2.36 -41.47
CA LYS A 902 -17.05 3.69 -41.86
C LYS A 902 -17.26 3.77 -43.36
N THR A 903 -18.21 4.59 -43.81
CA THR A 903 -18.49 4.86 -45.23
C THR A 903 -17.55 5.90 -45.84
N CYS A 904 -17.05 6.86 -45.06
CA CYS A 904 -15.98 7.80 -45.42
C CYS A 904 -15.00 7.97 -44.25
N GLY A 905 -13.78 8.43 -44.53
CA GLY A 905 -12.74 8.55 -43.51
C GLY A 905 -12.22 7.21 -43.00
N ARG A 906 -11.02 7.23 -42.40
CA ARG A 906 -10.29 6.02 -41.99
C ARG A 906 -11.15 5.08 -41.14
N GLY A 907 -11.54 3.96 -41.74
CA GLY A 907 -12.24 2.83 -41.13
C GLY A 907 -11.38 1.56 -41.14
N PHE A 908 -11.97 0.46 -40.68
CA PHE A 908 -11.33 -0.86 -40.65
C PHE A 908 -12.30 -1.96 -41.12
N ARG A 909 -11.76 -3.01 -41.73
CA ARG A 909 -12.47 -4.27 -42.03
C ARG A 909 -11.77 -5.43 -41.32
N LYS A 910 -12.53 -6.47 -40.99
CA LYS A 910 -12.09 -7.61 -40.18
C LYS A 910 -12.39 -8.94 -40.87
N ARG A 911 -11.70 -10.02 -40.51
CA ARG A 911 -12.04 -11.38 -40.95
C ARG A 911 -11.82 -12.42 -39.86
N GLN A 912 -12.76 -13.34 -39.75
CA GLN A 912 -12.70 -14.43 -38.78
C GLN A 912 -11.59 -15.44 -39.13
N LEU A 913 -11.18 -16.21 -38.12
CA LEU A 913 -10.27 -17.34 -38.27
C LEU A 913 -10.87 -18.56 -37.55
N ARG A 914 -10.72 -19.75 -38.12
CA ARG A 914 -11.21 -21.02 -37.55
C ARG A 914 -10.10 -22.06 -37.57
N CYS A 915 -9.95 -22.83 -36.50
CA CYS A 915 -9.12 -24.04 -36.52
C CYS A 915 -9.94 -25.17 -37.16
N ILE A 916 -9.39 -25.85 -38.17
CA ILE A 916 -10.01 -27.00 -38.83
C ILE A 916 -9.18 -28.27 -38.63
N GLY A 917 -9.84 -29.36 -38.23
CA GLY A 917 -9.26 -30.69 -38.15
C GLY A 917 -9.01 -31.31 -39.52
N HIS A 918 -8.30 -32.44 -39.56
CA HIS A 918 -8.05 -33.19 -40.79
C HIS A 918 -9.34 -33.75 -41.44
N ASP A 919 -10.43 -33.84 -40.67
CA ASP A 919 -11.77 -34.23 -41.09
C ASP A 919 -12.64 -33.04 -41.55
N GLY A 920 -12.06 -31.83 -41.61
CA GLY A 920 -12.74 -30.60 -41.98
C GLY A 920 -13.65 -30.01 -40.89
N ARG A 921 -13.76 -30.63 -39.70
CA ARG A 921 -14.56 -30.08 -38.59
C ARG A 921 -13.86 -28.87 -37.98
N THR A 922 -14.64 -27.89 -37.54
CA THR A 922 -14.12 -26.77 -36.75
C THR A 922 -13.78 -27.25 -35.34
N LEU A 923 -12.54 -27.07 -34.91
CA LEU A 923 -12.03 -27.39 -33.58
C LEU A 923 -11.91 -26.13 -32.72
N THR A 924 -11.67 -26.31 -31.42
CA THR A 924 -11.28 -25.19 -30.53
C THR A 924 -9.98 -24.54 -31.01
N HIS A 925 -9.79 -23.25 -30.72
CA HIS A 925 -8.60 -22.53 -31.17
C HIS A 925 -7.29 -23.12 -30.62
N ASP A 926 -7.32 -23.73 -29.44
CA ASP A 926 -6.16 -24.38 -28.80
C ASP A 926 -5.70 -25.66 -29.53
N SER A 927 -6.51 -26.15 -30.49
CA SER A 927 -6.22 -27.36 -31.28
C SER A 927 -5.33 -27.10 -32.50
N CYS A 928 -5.00 -25.84 -32.80
CA CYS A 928 -4.09 -25.44 -33.90
C CYS A 928 -2.92 -24.63 -33.34
N ASP A 929 -1.69 -24.84 -33.85
CA ASP A 929 -0.50 -24.14 -33.32
C ASP A 929 -0.63 -22.61 -33.49
N PRO A 930 -0.56 -21.81 -32.39
CA PRO A 930 -0.63 -20.35 -32.47
C PRO A 930 0.46 -19.69 -33.34
N LYS A 931 1.57 -20.38 -33.64
CA LYS A 931 2.64 -19.91 -34.53
C LYS A 931 2.17 -19.76 -35.98
N ASP A 932 1.39 -20.73 -36.45
CA ASP A 932 0.92 -20.80 -37.85
C ASP A 932 -0.33 -19.95 -38.09
N ARG A 933 -0.80 -19.21 -37.07
CA ARG A 933 -2.02 -18.39 -37.08
C ARG A 933 -1.92 -17.27 -38.14
N PRO A 934 -2.70 -17.32 -39.24
CA PRO A 934 -2.58 -16.38 -40.36
C PRO A 934 -2.88 -14.92 -39.97
N ARG A 935 -2.16 -14.00 -40.59
CA ARG A 935 -2.27 -12.53 -40.37
C ARG A 935 -2.26 -11.78 -41.72
N PRO A 936 -2.82 -10.57 -41.82
CA PRO A 936 -3.60 -9.86 -40.79
C PRO A 936 -5.06 -10.34 -40.73
N LEU A 937 -5.70 -10.10 -39.58
CA LEU A 937 -7.15 -10.29 -39.37
C LEU A 937 -7.94 -8.96 -39.35
N LEU A 938 -7.24 -7.83 -39.37
CA LEU A 938 -7.79 -6.47 -39.39
C LEU A 938 -7.01 -5.61 -40.38
N GLU A 939 -7.70 -4.84 -41.21
CA GLU A 939 -7.11 -4.03 -42.29
C GLU A 939 -7.78 -2.64 -42.37
N LEU A 940 -7.02 -1.62 -42.80
CA LEU A 940 -7.52 -0.25 -43.02
C LEU A 940 -8.30 -0.15 -44.33
N CYS A 941 -9.49 0.44 -44.28
CA CYS A 941 -10.34 0.72 -45.43
C CYS A 941 -10.83 2.18 -45.42
N ASN A 942 -11.29 2.66 -46.57
CA ASN A 942 -11.76 4.05 -46.79
C ASN A 942 -10.74 5.09 -46.30
N GLN A 943 -9.60 5.17 -47.00
CA GLN A 943 -8.48 6.05 -46.64
C GLN A 943 -8.64 7.50 -47.13
N SER A 944 -9.65 7.76 -47.98
CA SER A 944 -10.09 9.10 -48.38
C SER A 944 -10.70 9.87 -47.19
N ALA A 945 -10.72 11.20 -47.29
CA ALA A 945 -11.42 12.05 -46.33
C ALA A 945 -12.95 11.86 -46.41
N CYS A 946 -13.64 12.22 -45.33
CA CYS A 946 -14.96 12.82 -45.40
C CYS A 946 -14.75 14.33 -45.63
#